data_AF-A0A7R9A5B1-F1
#
_entry.id   AF-A0A7R9A5B1-F1
#
_cell.length_a   1.000
_cell.length_b   1.000
_cell.length_c   1.000
_cell.angle_alpha   90.00
_cell.angle_beta   90.00
_cell.angle_gamma   90.00
#
_symmetry.space_group_name_H-M   'P 1'
#
loop_
_entity.id
_entity.type
_entity.pdbx_description
1 polymer ?
#
loop_
_entity_poly.entity_id
_entity_poly.type
_entity_poly.pdbx_seq_one_letter_code
_entity_poly.pdbx_strand_id
1 'polypeptide(L)'
;MVAHGCNQSAAQRYCSLKKLSTAIKAYLWNAPLSIILWVLAAFSGLVVFANYANCDPLKAGVLTKKDQIIPYYVMDKLGHVHGLPGIFLACLFSGALSTLSSGLNSLAAVTYVDGIMLTSLRKKLTDFQASVLTKCLALGYGIIAMGLSFVLSRLKLGVTTIAIIFASMTQSPLAAVFIASMYLPFVNKYGAFLGLLTGMSTTGWLAIGARVHGVPPEPPLPSSVDGCPPNFTLVEGLSASALYDNFTSLSLSDPAPPSYPHVYDMSYLMLGPIGFSSAFVTCIVVSLITGGYPLALLDETLIVPTALRFYKKLRGLRAFYFAGMESPVGPNWMRASLITWLEPPGIRNETCDVKGTRSPTGGEYAEVGAILALSFWTLIANTTFLATLLSQKHSRFLNSQPRFLLASLAFGNVAMGGTVGPLAVYPTLYGCWPFGEVVCCVQALLVGALSQQNAATLIALAFDRFLCILHPVKYHRLLSRKGSLVLVCSTWILSFTLYVGFVLPGNGYVFRDEGFAMCEPFYATNSLSLLAACLFYFPPTMALFYCYGSVFQLAHVRFKKIRCSSAAKSETFGGRSLEKLVIAERRRNMASARSLASVSVAFILVVTPWTLKQVIVSCTGIELPSELDFAVTWLALSNSFWNVIVFALTSRPFRQHASQLLCLKICGRLQQQSRSGEEEGDRDGEPSSSLPSPRQMEKLHVDLSRQSSSQPDLEDSEWTRHGERFWGQILERTVSCASLQALTRDDRERQPTNTVIGPRFIQNGCWEMTC
;
A
#
# COMPACT_ATOMS: atom_id res chain seq x y z
N MET A 1 -0.89 15.27 -24.98
CA MET A 1 0.42 14.72 -25.39
C MET A 1 1.31 14.42 -24.19
N VAL A 2 1.67 15.39 -23.36
CA VAL A 2 2.63 15.18 -22.23
C VAL A 2 2.14 14.14 -21.22
N ALA A 3 0.94 14.31 -20.68
CA ALA A 3 0.37 13.44 -19.65
C ALA A 3 0.24 11.97 -20.09
N HIS A 4 0.06 11.74 -21.40
CA HIS A 4 -0.27 10.43 -21.95
C HIS A 4 0.79 9.85 -22.90
N GLY A 5 1.81 10.61 -23.29
CA GLY A 5 2.83 10.18 -24.26
C GLY A 5 4.26 10.36 -23.78
N CYS A 6 4.52 11.33 -22.90
CA CYS A 6 5.86 11.61 -22.35
C CYS A 6 5.99 11.24 -20.87
N ASN A 7 4.86 10.96 -20.21
CA ASN A 7 4.85 10.62 -18.79
C ASN A 7 5.18 9.13 -18.57
N GLN A 8 6.09 8.85 -17.64
CA GLN A 8 6.51 7.50 -17.29
C GLN A 8 5.33 6.59 -16.90
N SER A 9 4.34 7.14 -16.19
CA SER A 9 3.17 6.35 -15.77
C SER A 9 2.34 5.84 -16.95
N ALA A 10 2.25 6.62 -18.04
CA ALA A 10 1.57 6.22 -19.27
C ALA A 10 2.40 5.20 -20.04
N ALA A 11 3.72 5.41 -20.15
CA ALA A 11 4.64 4.48 -20.79
C ALA A 11 4.58 3.08 -20.15
N GLN A 12 4.61 3.00 -18.81
CA GLN A 12 4.47 1.73 -18.08
C GLN A 12 3.16 1.00 -18.42
N ARG A 13 2.04 1.73 -18.54
CA ARG A 13 0.74 1.15 -18.90
C ARG A 13 0.73 0.66 -20.34
N TYR A 14 1.36 1.36 -21.28
CA TYR A 14 1.41 0.89 -22.66
C TYR A 14 2.30 -0.33 -22.84
N CYS A 15 3.44 -0.38 -22.15
CA CYS A 15 4.31 -1.54 -22.16
C CYS A 15 3.61 -2.80 -21.59
N SER A 16 2.61 -2.63 -20.71
CA SER A 16 1.79 -3.73 -20.17
C SER A 16 0.89 -4.42 -21.19
N LEU A 17 0.67 -3.79 -22.35
CA LEU A 17 -0.23 -4.30 -23.38
C LEU A 17 0.51 -5.26 -24.30
N LYS A 18 -0.14 -6.38 -24.61
CA LYS A 18 0.44 -7.47 -25.41
C LYS A 18 0.81 -7.09 -26.84
N LYS A 19 0.17 -6.07 -27.40
CA LYS A 19 0.28 -5.67 -28.80
C LYS A 19 0.40 -4.15 -28.88
N LEU A 20 1.35 -3.69 -29.69
CA LEU A 20 1.53 -2.26 -29.98
C LEU A 20 0.27 -1.62 -30.57
N SER A 21 -0.49 -2.35 -31.42
CA SER A 21 -1.75 -1.85 -31.97
C SER A 21 -2.81 -1.57 -30.90
N THR A 22 -2.83 -2.34 -29.81
CA THR A 22 -3.71 -2.08 -28.67
C THR A 22 -3.24 -0.86 -27.88
N ALA A 23 -1.93 -0.67 -27.71
CA ALA A 23 -1.36 0.51 -27.06
C ALA A 23 -1.65 1.80 -27.84
N ILE A 24 -1.51 1.77 -29.17
CA ILE A 24 -1.85 2.89 -30.05
C ILE A 24 -3.34 3.22 -29.94
N LYS A 25 -4.22 2.21 -30.00
CA LYS A 25 -5.67 2.42 -29.80
C LYS A 25 -5.96 3.03 -28.43
N ALA A 26 -5.34 2.52 -27.36
CA ALA A 26 -5.52 3.03 -26.00
C ALA A 26 -5.06 4.50 -25.88
N TYR A 27 -3.92 4.86 -26.48
CA TYR A 27 -3.44 6.24 -26.55
C TYR A 27 -4.42 7.15 -27.30
N LEU A 28 -4.89 6.72 -28.48
CA LEU A 28 -5.83 7.49 -29.29
C LEU A 28 -7.17 7.69 -28.60
N TRP A 29 -7.71 6.67 -27.92
CA TRP A 29 -8.95 6.77 -27.14
C TRP A 29 -8.83 7.67 -25.90
N ASN A 30 -7.63 7.84 -25.36
CA ASN A 30 -7.41 8.61 -24.15
C ASN A 30 -7.64 10.11 -24.36
N ALA A 31 -7.34 10.65 -25.54
CA ALA A 31 -7.56 12.06 -25.87
C ALA A 31 -9.05 12.48 -25.84
N PRO A 32 -9.98 11.86 -26.59
CA PRO A 32 -11.40 12.23 -26.53
C PRO A 32 -12.02 11.97 -25.16
N LEU A 33 -11.63 10.88 -24.48
CA LEU A 33 -12.10 10.60 -23.11
C LEU A 33 -11.64 11.67 -22.12
N SER A 34 -10.39 12.14 -22.23
CA SER A 34 -9.89 13.23 -21.40
C SER A 34 -10.68 14.52 -21.65
N ILE A 35 -10.99 14.85 -22.91
CA ILE A 35 -11.79 16.04 -23.25
C ILE A 35 -13.18 15.94 -22.63
N ILE A 36 -13.85 14.79 -22.78
CA ILE A 36 -15.18 14.55 -22.17
C ILE A 36 -15.11 14.75 -20.65
N LEU A 37 -14.09 14.19 -19.99
CA LEU A 37 -13.91 14.35 -18.55
C LEU A 37 -13.71 15.81 -18.13
N TRP A 38 -12.89 16.58 -18.84
CA TRP A 38 -12.70 18.01 -18.56
C TRP A 38 -13.98 18.84 -18.76
N VAL A 39 -14.74 18.53 -19.81
CA VAL A 39 -16.02 19.19 -20.08
C VAL A 39 -17.02 18.86 -18.97
N LEU A 40 -17.15 17.59 -18.58
CA LEU A 40 -18.02 17.19 -17.46
C LEU A 40 -17.60 17.84 -16.13
N ALA A 41 -16.29 17.93 -15.87
CA ALA A 41 -15.78 18.62 -14.68
C ALA A 41 -16.16 20.11 -14.69
N ALA A 42 -16.01 20.81 -15.82
CA ALA A 42 -16.43 22.20 -15.97
C ALA A 42 -17.94 22.37 -15.76
N PHE A 43 -18.75 21.50 -16.39
CA PHE A 43 -20.20 21.50 -16.20
C PHE A 43 -20.59 21.26 -14.74
N SER A 44 -19.90 20.36 -14.02
CA SER A 44 -20.17 20.14 -12.60
C SER A 44 -19.95 21.40 -11.76
N GLY A 45 -18.90 22.17 -12.06
CA GLY A 45 -18.66 23.46 -11.41
C GLY A 45 -19.74 24.50 -11.72
N LEU A 46 -20.22 24.56 -12.97
CA LEU A 46 -21.32 25.45 -13.37
C LEU A 46 -22.64 25.09 -12.68
N VAL A 47 -22.93 23.80 -12.52
CA VAL A 47 -24.13 23.32 -11.80
C VAL A 47 -24.06 23.72 -10.34
N VAL A 48 -22.90 23.54 -9.69
CA VAL A 48 -22.68 23.97 -8.30
C VAL A 48 -22.86 25.49 -8.18
N PHE A 49 -22.29 26.26 -9.10
CA PHE A 49 -22.46 27.72 -9.13
C PHE A 49 -23.94 28.11 -9.31
N ALA A 50 -24.67 27.52 -10.25
CA ALA A 50 -26.08 27.82 -10.47
C ALA A 50 -26.97 27.54 -9.24
N ASN A 51 -26.60 26.57 -8.41
CA ASN A 51 -27.33 26.25 -7.18
C ASN A 51 -26.98 27.16 -5.99
N TYR A 52 -25.76 27.71 -5.95
CA TYR A 52 -25.25 28.51 -4.83
C TYR A 52 -24.93 29.96 -5.19
N ALA A 53 -25.33 30.43 -6.38
CA ALA A 53 -25.10 31.83 -6.80
C ALA A 53 -25.79 32.84 -5.86
N ASN A 54 -26.99 32.53 -5.37
CA ASN A 54 -27.78 33.42 -4.51
C ASN A 54 -27.55 33.19 -3.00
N CYS A 55 -27.02 32.02 -2.65
CA CYS A 55 -26.60 31.70 -1.28
C CYS A 55 -25.29 30.92 -1.34
N ASP A 56 -24.19 31.65 -1.25
CA ASP A 56 -22.84 31.08 -1.28
C ASP A 56 -22.47 30.50 0.10
N PRO A 57 -22.35 29.16 0.23
CA PRO A 57 -22.07 28.51 1.51
C PRO A 57 -20.66 28.82 2.04
N LEU A 58 -19.72 29.25 1.17
CA LEU A 58 -18.39 29.66 1.60
C LEU A 58 -18.42 31.06 2.21
N LYS A 59 -19.15 32.01 1.59
CA LYS A 59 -19.30 33.37 2.13
C LYS A 59 -20.18 33.40 3.38
N ALA A 60 -21.19 32.53 3.44
CA ALA A 60 -22.05 32.36 4.61
C ALA A 60 -21.36 31.64 5.79
N GLY A 61 -20.08 31.27 5.68
CA GLY A 61 -19.31 30.63 6.77
C GLY A 61 -19.65 29.15 7.02
N VAL A 62 -20.48 28.53 6.20
CA VAL A 62 -20.82 27.09 6.29
C VAL A 62 -19.62 26.23 5.91
N LEU A 63 -18.86 26.67 4.92
CA LEU A 63 -17.65 25.99 4.45
C LEU A 63 -16.41 26.75 4.90
N THR A 64 -15.40 26.00 5.35
CA THR A 64 -14.11 26.58 5.79
C THR A 64 -13.11 26.67 4.64
N LYS A 65 -13.25 25.81 3.61
CA LYS A 65 -12.34 25.71 2.47
C LYS A 65 -13.10 25.62 1.15
N LYS A 66 -12.55 26.25 0.11
CA LYS A 66 -13.08 26.21 -1.27
C LYS A 66 -13.25 24.78 -1.79
N ASP A 67 -12.35 23.87 -1.44
CA ASP A 67 -12.33 22.50 -1.96
C ASP A 67 -13.47 21.60 -1.39
N GLN A 68 -14.20 22.06 -0.37
CA GLN A 68 -15.30 21.31 0.24
C GLN A 68 -16.63 21.45 -0.51
N ILE A 69 -16.72 22.37 -1.49
CA ILE A 69 -18.00 22.74 -2.11
C ILE A 69 -18.65 21.60 -2.90
N ILE A 70 -17.86 20.78 -3.62
CA ILE A 70 -18.40 19.65 -4.40
C ILE A 70 -18.88 18.52 -3.48
N PRO A 71 -18.09 18.04 -2.49
CA PRO A 71 -18.60 17.09 -1.50
C PRO A 71 -19.84 17.61 -0.76
N TYR A 72 -19.85 18.88 -0.37
CA TYR A 72 -21.01 19.51 0.27
C TYR A 72 -22.23 19.50 -0.65
N TYR A 73 -22.08 19.86 -1.93
CA TYR A 73 -23.16 19.82 -2.91
C TYR A 73 -23.80 18.43 -3.04
N VAL A 74 -22.98 17.38 -3.08
CA VAL A 74 -23.47 15.99 -3.15
C VAL A 74 -24.24 15.63 -1.88
N MET A 75 -23.76 16.02 -0.71
CA MET A 75 -24.47 15.76 0.55
C MET A 75 -25.77 16.56 0.65
N ASP A 76 -25.78 17.83 0.26
CA ASP A 76 -26.92 18.74 0.31
C ASP A 76 -28.02 18.33 -0.69
N LYS A 77 -27.68 18.25 -1.98
CA LYS A 77 -28.68 18.00 -3.04
C LYS A 77 -29.00 16.53 -3.25
N LEU A 78 -28.06 15.63 -2.99
CA LEU A 78 -28.18 14.21 -3.32
C LEU A 78 -28.18 13.30 -2.08
N GLY A 79 -28.11 13.86 -0.87
CA GLY A 79 -28.14 13.09 0.38
C GLY A 79 -29.43 12.30 0.60
N HIS A 80 -30.55 12.74 0.01
CA HIS A 80 -31.83 12.03 0.04
C HIS A 80 -31.78 10.69 -0.72
N VAL A 81 -30.85 10.52 -1.67
CA VAL A 81 -30.63 9.27 -2.39
C VAL A 81 -29.65 8.40 -1.61
N HIS A 82 -30.21 7.49 -0.80
CA HIS A 82 -29.44 6.57 0.02
C HIS A 82 -28.40 5.80 -0.82
N GLY A 83 -27.14 5.82 -0.38
CA GLY A 83 -26.01 5.13 -1.03
C GLY A 83 -25.28 5.95 -2.09
N LEU A 84 -25.89 6.97 -2.71
CA LEU A 84 -25.26 7.78 -3.75
C LEU A 84 -24.04 8.59 -3.25
N PRO A 85 -24.09 9.26 -2.08
CA PRO A 85 -22.90 9.91 -1.53
C PRO A 85 -21.76 8.92 -1.23
N GLY A 86 -22.09 7.69 -0.82
CA GLY A 86 -21.12 6.62 -0.60
C GLY A 86 -20.43 6.18 -1.89
N ILE A 87 -21.20 6.00 -2.98
CA ILE A 87 -20.65 5.70 -4.31
C ILE A 87 -19.76 6.85 -4.80
N PHE A 88 -20.20 8.11 -4.63
CA PHE A 88 -19.41 9.28 -4.98
C PHE A 88 -18.04 9.28 -4.27
N LEU A 89 -18.02 9.09 -2.95
CA LEU A 89 -16.78 9.00 -2.18
C LEU A 89 -15.91 7.82 -2.63
N ALA A 90 -16.50 6.65 -2.87
CA ALA A 90 -15.77 5.47 -3.33
C ALA A 90 -15.09 5.71 -4.70
N CYS A 91 -15.79 6.33 -5.64
CA CYS A 91 -15.24 6.71 -6.94
C CYS A 91 -14.12 7.75 -6.82
N LEU A 92 -14.30 8.76 -5.97
CA LEU A 92 -13.32 9.81 -5.71
C LEU A 92 -12.00 9.21 -5.17
N PHE A 93 -12.08 8.39 -4.12
CA PHE A 93 -10.91 7.74 -3.54
C PHE A 93 -10.28 6.73 -4.50
N SER A 94 -11.07 5.95 -5.23
CA SER A 94 -10.54 4.99 -6.21
C SER A 94 -9.77 5.69 -7.33
N GLY A 95 -10.31 6.78 -7.88
CA GLY A 95 -9.66 7.60 -8.90
C GLY A 95 -8.34 8.20 -8.41
N ALA A 96 -8.36 8.79 -7.21
CA ALA A 96 -7.17 9.39 -6.59
C ALA A 96 -6.08 8.33 -6.31
N LEU A 97 -6.43 7.21 -5.68
CA LEU A 97 -5.51 6.13 -5.33
C LEU A 97 -4.90 5.46 -6.57
N SER A 98 -5.68 5.30 -7.65
CA SER A 98 -5.17 4.72 -8.91
C SER A 98 -4.09 5.58 -9.55
N THR A 99 -4.26 6.91 -9.48
CA THR A 99 -3.32 7.89 -10.01
C THR A 99 -2.07 7.97 -9.13
N LEU A 100 -2.27 8.04 -7.80
CA LEU A 100 -1.20 8.11 -6.82
C LEU A 100 -0.30 6.87 -6.87
N SER A 101 -0.90 5.67 -6.94
CA SER A 101 -0.15 4.41 -7.08
C SER A 101 0.72 4.40 -8.35
N SER A 102 0.18 4.84 -9.48
CA SER A 102 0.92 4.88 -10.76
C SER A 102 2.06 5.91 -10.71
N GLY A 103 1.82 7.06 -10.08
CA GLY A 103 2.82 8.12 -9.89
C GLY A 103 3.98 7.65 -9.00
N LEU A 104 3.69 7.12 -7.81
CA LEU A 104 4.73 6.65 -6.87
C LEU A 104 5.58 5.52 -7.47
N ASN A 105 4.95 4.59 -8.18
CA ASN A 105 5.68 3.51 -8.86
C ASN A 105 6.56 4.04 -10.01
N SER A 106 6.09 5.07 -10.71
CA SER A 106 6.86 5.73 -11.76
C SER A 106 8.08 6.46 -11.19
N LEU A 107 7.92 7.22 -10.10
CA LEU A 107 9.04 7.87 -9.41
C LEU A 107 10.06 6.84 -8.91
N ALA A 108 9.62 5.76 -8.29
CA ALA A 108 10.51 4.70 -7.83
C ALA A 108 11.29 4.04 -8.96
N ALA A 109 10.63 3.78 -10.10
CA ALA A 109 11.25 3.20 -11.28
C ALA A 109 12.29 4.15 -11.90
N VAL A 110 11.95 5.43 -12.07
CA VAL A 110 12.86 6.46 -12.61
C VAL A 110 14.07 6.61 -11.70
N THR A 111 13.89 6.73 -10.39
CA THR A 111 15.01 6.85 -9.45
C THR A 111 15.90 5.62 -9.43
N TYR A 112 15.33 4.42 -9.59
CA TYR A 112 16.13 3.21 -9.69
C TYR A 112 16.93 3.13 -10.99
N VAL A 113 16.28 3.31 -12.15
CA VAL A 113 16.92 3.18 -13.46
C VAL A 113 17.86 4.35 -13.74
N ASP A 114 17.37 5.57 -13.60
CA ASP A 114 18.12 6.76 -14.01
C ASP A 114 19.01 7.31 -12.89
N GLY A 115 18.64 7.11 -11.63
CA GLY A 115 19.44 7.52 -10.48
C GLY A 115 20.45 6.46 -10.07
N ILE A 116 19.96 5.32 -9.57
CA ILE A 116 20.81 4.33 -8.89
C ILE A 116 21.60 3.48 -9.88
N MET A 117 20.97 2.99 -10.95
CA MET A 117 21.61 2.10 -11.92
C MET A 117 22.63 2.84 -12.79
N LEU A 118 22.37 4.09 -13.18
CA LEU A 118 23.33 4.91 -13.95
C LEU A 118 24.47 5.46 -13.08
N THR A 119 24.24 5.77 -11.80
CA THR A 119 25.26 6.40 -10.92
C THR A 119 26.07 5.38 -10.10
N SER A 120 25.50 4.23 -9.74
CA SER A 120 26.19 3.23 -8.92
C SER A 120 27.13 2.38 -9.78
N LEU A 121 28.42 2.73 -9.71
CA LEU A 121 29.55 2.05 -10.32
C LEU A 121 29.48 0.51 -10.21
N ARG A 122 29.26 -0.14 -11.36
CA ARG A 122 29.62 -1.54 -11.71
C ARG A 122 29.01 -2.72 -10.95
N LYS A 123 28.21 -2.57 -9.89
CA LYS A 123 27.50 -3.72 -9.28
C LYS A 123 26.04 -3.77 -9.73
N LYS A 124 25.75 -4.63 -10.71
CA LYS A 124 24.37 -5.00 -11.07
C LYS A 124 23.70 -5.66 -9.86
N LEU A 125 22.68 -5.00 -9.32
CA LEU A 125 21.79 -5.57 -8.30
C LEU A 125 21.06 -6.77 -8.92
N THR A 126 20.83 -7.81 -8.13
CA THR A 126 19.97 -8.93 -8.56
C THR A 126 18.52 -8.45 -8.72
N ASP A 127 17.74 -9.08 -9.59
CA ASP A 127 16.32 -8.73 -9.82
C ASP A 127 15.49 -8.67 -8.53
N PHE A 128 15.82 -9.53 -7.56
CA PHE A 128 15.19 -9.51 -6.26
C PHE A 128 15.55 -8.24 -5.47
N GLN A 129 16.83 -7.87 -5.41
CA GLN A 129 17.28 -6.66 -4.72
C GLN A 129 16.75 -5.39 -5.39
N ALA A 130 16.71 -5.36 -6.73
CA ALA A 130 16.09 -4.29 -7.50
C ALA A 130 14.60 -4.14 -7.18
N SER A 131 13.87 -5.26 -7.10
CA SER A 131 12.45 -5.25 -6.75
C SER A 131 12.19 -4.79 -5.32
N VAL A 132 13.03 -5.16 -4.35
CA VAL A 132 12.92 -4.68 -2.97
C VAL A 132 13.21 -3.19 -2.91
N LEU A 133 14.28 -2.74 -3.56
CA LEU A 133 14.71 -1.33 -3.57
C LEU A 133 13.66 -0.42 -4.19
N THR A 134 13.09 -0.78 -5.34
CA THR A 134 12.01 -0.02 -6.00
C THR A 134 10.76 0.05 -5.13
N LYS A 135 10.39 -1.01 -4.40
CA LYS A 135 9.28 -0.96 -3.42
C LYS A 135 9.58 -0.03 -2.25
N CYS A 136 10.81 -0.06 -1.72
CA CYS A 136 11.25 0.86 -0.66
C CYS A 136 11.23 2.32 -1.13
N LEU A 137 11.68 2.59 -2.35
CA LEU A 137 11.61 3.92 -2.95
C LEU A 137 10.16 4.40 -3.12
N ALA A 138 9.26 3.53 -3.59
CA ALA A 138 7.85 3.86 -3.74
C ALA A 138 7.19 4.20 -2.39
N LEU A 139 7.52 3.44 -1.33
CA LEU A 139 7.08 3.73 0.03
C LEU A 139 7.62 5.09 0.52
N GLY A 140 8.91 5.35 0.29
CA GLY A 140 9.55 6.63 0.64
C GLY A 140 8.89 7.82 -0.05
N TYR A 141 8.64 7.75 -1.36
CA TYR A 141 7.91 8.79 -2.08
C TYR A 141 6.48 8.96 -1.57
N GLY A 142 5.82 7.89 -1.15
CA GLY A 142 4.50 7.96 -0.52
C GLY A 142 4.51 8.75 0.79
N ILE A 143 5.51 8.52 1.65
CA ILE A 143 5.68 9.25 2.92
C ILE A 143 5.96 10.73 2.65
N ILE A 144 6.85 11.04 1.69
CA ILE A 144 7.16 12.42 1.30
C ILE A 144 5.92 13.12 0.75
N ALA A 145 5.16 12.46 -0.12
CA ALA A 145 3.94 13.03 -0.70
C ALA A 145 2.88 13.32 0.38
N MET A 146 2.71 12.43 1.37
CA MET A 146 1.83 12.68 2.52
C MET A 146 2.30 13.89 3.34
N GLY A 147 3.60 13.98 3.63
CA GLY A 147 4.19 15.12 4.34
C GLY A 147 3.97 16.45 3.59
N LEU A 148 4.20 16.46 2.28
CA LEU A 148 3.99 17.64 1.43
C LEU A 148 2.52 18.06 1.41
N SER A 149 1.58 17.11 1.42
CA SER A 149 0.14 17.40 1.48
C SER A 149 -0.25 18.21 2.72
N PHE A 150 0.39 17.99 3.88
CA PHE A 150 0.15 18.79 5.08
C PHE A 150 0.64 20.22 4.93
N VAL A 151 1.80 20.42 4.31
CA VAL A 151 2.34 21.76 4.02
C VAL A 151 1.41 22.50 3.05
N LEU A 152 0.99 21.84 1.98
CA LEU A 152 0.06 22.42 1.00
C LEU A 152 -1.30 22.79 1.63
N SER A 153 -1.75 22.07 2.66
CA SER A 153 -3.00 22.37 3.36
C SER A 153 -3.00 23.68 4.17
N ARG A 154 -1.80 24.23 4.45
CA ARG A 154 -1.62 25.55 5.10
C ARG A 154 -1.65 26.70 4.10
N LEU A 155 -1.51 26.42 2.81
CA LEU A 155 -1.61 27.43 1.78
C LEU A 155 -3.08 27.80 1.60
N LYS A 156 -3.41 29.09 1.67
CA LYS A 156 -4.78 29.61 1.44
C LYS A 156 -5.19 29.58 -0.05
N LEU A 157 -4.54 28.76 -0.87
CA LEU A 157 -4.91 28.53 -2.27
C LEU A 157 -5.84 27.33 -2.38
N GLY A 158 -6.72 27.33 -3.37
CA GLY A 158 -7.45 26.12 -3.74
C GLY A 158 -6.50 25.03 -4.24
N VAL A 159 -6.80 23.77 -3.92
CA VAL A 159 -5.94 22.62 -4.26
C VAL A 159 -5.75 22.50 -5.77
N THR A 160 -6.80 22.76 -6.55
CA THR A 160 -6.74 22.74 -8.02
C THR A 160 -5.77 23.77 -8.59
N THR A 161 -5.74 24.98 -8.03
CA THR A 161 -4.81 26.04 -8.47
C THR A 161 -3.37 25.64 -8.19
N ILE A 162 -3.08 25.11 -6.99
CA ILE A 162 -1.75 24.59 -6.65
C ILE A 162 -1.36 23.48 -7.63
N ALA A 163 -2.23 22.50 -7.86
CA ALA A 163 -1.96 21.37 -8.73
C ALA A 163 -1.64 21.82 -10.17
N ILE A 164 -2.37 22.79 -10.72
CA ILE A 164 -2.14 23.31 -12.06
C ILE A 164 -0.81 24.08 -12.15
N ILE A 165 -0.46 24.88 -11.15
CA ILE A 165 0.82 25.61 -11.11
C ILE A 165 1.99 24.61 -11.12
N PHE A 166 2.00 23.65 -10.19
CA PHE A 166 3.06 22.64 -10.11
C PHE A 166 3.14 21.74 -11.36
N ALA A 167 1.97 21.35 -11.89
CA ALA A 167 1.90 20.62 -13.15
C ALA A 167 2.48 21.43 -14.31
N SER A 168 2.17 22.73 -14.39
CA SER A 168 2.68 23.62 -15.45
C SER A 168 4.19 23.79 -15.34
N MET A 169 4.72 24.03 -14.13
CA MET A 169 6.15 24.20 -13.88
C MET A 169 6.99 23.01 -14.34
N THR A 170 6.45 21.80 -14.24
CA THR A 170 7.19 20.56 -14.52
C THR A 170 6.89 19.97 -15.90
N GLN A 171 5.61 19.94 -16.31
CA GLN A 171 5.19 19.28 -17.54
C GLN A 171 5.46 20.13 -18.79
N SER A 172 5.37 21.46 -18.71
CA SER A 172 5.54 22.30 -19.90
C SER A 172 6.99 22.40 -20.40
N PRO A 173 8.02 22.53 -19.53
CA PRO A 173 9.42 22.51 -19.99
C PRO A 173 9.81 21.13 -20.51
N LEU A 174 9.30 20.06 -19.88
CA LEU A 174 9.52 18.69 -20.34
C LEU A 174 8.95 18.47 -21.74
N ALA A 175 7.74 18.98 -21.99
CA ALA A 175 7.11 18.93 -23.31
C ALA A 175 7.95 19.63 -24.37
N ALA A 176 8.48 20.82 -24.05
CA ALA A 176 9.33 21.58 -24.96
C ALA A 176 10.58 20.80 -25.36
N VAL A 177 11.28 20.20 -24.39
CA VAL A 177 12.48 19.40 -24.64
C VAL A 177 12.17 18.15 -25.47
N PHE A 178 11.06 17.46 -25.19
CA PHE A 178 10.65 16.30 -25.98
C PHE A 178 10.30 16.67 -27.43
N ILE A 179 9.51 17.72 -27.64
CA ILE A 179 9.16 18.18 -28.99
C ILE A 179 10.40 18.66 -29.73
N ALA A 180 11.25 19.47 -29.10
CA ALA A 180 12.50 19.92 -29.69
C ALA A 180 13.36 18.72 -30.11
N SER A 181 13.57 17.75 -29.22
CA SER A 181 14.38 16.55 -29.50
C SER A 181 13.77 15.66 -30.60
N MET A 182 12.44 15.56 -30.71
CA MET A 182 11.77 14.73 -31.73
C MET A 182 11.83 15.34 -33.14
N TYR A 183 11.86 16.67 -33.25
CA TYR A 183 11.78 17.37 -34.54
C TYR A 183 13.09 18.05 -34.95
N LEU A 184 13.99 18.35 -34.02
CA LEU A 184 15.23 19.09 -34.26
C LEU A 184 16.44 18.19 -33.96
N PRO A 185 17.06 17.61 -35.00
CA PRO A 185 18.10 16.60 -34.84
C PRO A 185 19.45 17.15 -34.33
N PHE A 186 19.58 18.48 -34.23
CA PHE A 186 20.77 19.16 -33.70
C PHE A 186 20.67 19.47 -32.20
N VAL A 187 19.55 19.20 -31.55
CA VAL A 187 19.39 19.43 -30.10
C VAL A 187 20.27 18.47 -29.33
N ASN A 188 21.13 19.02 -28.46
CA ASN A 188 22.10 18.28 -27.67
C ASN A 188 21.75 18.29 -26.17
N LYS A 189 22.49 17.49 -25.39
CA LYS A 189 22.27 17.32 -23.95
C LYS A 189 22.31 18.63 -23.15
N TYR A 190 23.15 19.59 -23.54
CA TYR A 190 23.27 20.88 -22.86
C TYR A 190 22.03 21.75 -23.09
N GLY A 191 21.55 21.83 -24.33
CA GLY A 191 20.31 22.55 -24.65
C GLY A 191 19.08 21.91 -24.03
N ALA A 192 18.98 20.58 -24.04
CA ALA A 192 17.90 19.87 -23.35
C ALA A 192 17.88 20.16 -21.84
N PHE A 193 19.04 20.10 -21.17
CA PHE A 193 19.14 20.33 -19.73
C PHE A 193 18.87 21.79 -19.34
N LEU A 194 19.51 22.75 -20.00
CA LEU A 194 19.32 24.17 -19.72
C LEU A 194 17.92 24.66 -20.15
N GLY A 195 17.34 24.08 -21.21
CA GLY A 195 15.95 24.32 -21.59
C GLY A 195 14.97 23.89 -20.50
N LEU A 196 15.17 22.71 -19.90
CA LEU A 196 14.35 22.26 -18.78
C LEU A 196 14.47 23.21 -17.57
N LEU A 197 15.70 23.57 -17.20
CA LEU A 197 15.98 24.42 -16.04
C LEU A 197 15.43 25.84 -16.21
N THR A 198 15.60 26.45 -17.38
CA THR A 198 15.07 27.78 -17.68
C THR A 198 13.55 27.78 -17.66
N GLY A 199 12.88 26.80 -18.28
CA GLY A 199 11.42 26.69 -18.25
C GLY A 199 10.86 26.57 -16.83
N MET A 200 11.48 25.72 -16.00
CA MET A 200 11.12 25.57 -14.59
C MET A 200 11.36 26.87 -13.80
N SER A 201 12.47 27.56 -14.08
CA SER A 201 12.84 28.79 -13.37
C SER A 201 11.93 29.96 -13.75
N THR A 202 11.60 30.13 -15.03
CA THR A 202 10.70 31.20 -15.50
C THR A 202 9.30 31.01 -14.93
N THR A 203 8.77 29.79 -14.96
CA THR A 203 7.42 29.51 -14.41
C THR A 203 7.38 29.59 -12.89
N GLY A 204 8.43 29.11 -12.21
CA GLY A 204 8.59 29.28 -10.77
C GLY A 204 8.70 30.75 -10.35
N TRP A 205 9.48 31.55 -11.08
CA TRP A 205 9.59 32.99 -10.87
C TRP A 205 8.23 33.67 -10.95
N LEU A 206 7.45 33.38 -12.00
CA LEU A 206 6.13 33.98 -12.19
C LEU A 206 5.14 33.55 -11.09
N ALA A 207 5.12 32.25 -10.78
CA ALA A 207 4.21 31.68 -9.77
C ALA A 207 4.53 32.19 -8.34
N ILE A 208 5.80 32.28 -7.98
CA ILE A 208 6.25 32.76 -6.66
C ILE A 208 6.18 34.29 -6.60
N GLY A 209 6.61 34.98 -7.65
CA GLY A 209 6.61 36.44 -7.73
C GLY A 209 5.22 37.04 -7.58
N ALA A 210 4.19 36.41 -8.19
CA ALA A 210 2.80 36.82 -7.99
C ALA A 210 2.38 36.79 -6.50
N ARG A 211 2.99 35.92 -5.69
CA ARG A 211 2.71 35.83 -4.23
C ARG A 211 3.51 36.80 -3.40
N VAL A 212 4.80 36.94 -3.72
CA VAL A 212 5.69 37.87 -3.02
C VAL A 212 5.21 39.31 -3.20
N HIS A 213 4.71 39.66 -4.39
CA HIS A 213 4.14 40.97 -4.69
C HIS A 213 2.67 41.12 -4.28
N GLY A 214 2.08 40.12 -3.62
CA GLY A 214 0.74 40.21 -3.07
C GLY A 214 -0.38 40.34 -4.10
N VAL A 215 -0.21 39.79 -5.32
CA VAL A 215 -1.26 39.80 -6.34
C VAL A 215 -2.47 39.04 -5.80
N PRO A 216 -3.67 39.66 -5.76
CA PRO A 216 -4.85 39.01 -5.26
C PRO A 216 -5.21 37.81 -6.14
N PRO A 217 -5.72 36.71 -5.56
CA PRO A 217 -6.20 35.58 -6.36
C PRO A 217 -7.34 36.03 -7.29
N GLU A 218 -7.45 35.41 -8.46
CA GLU A 218 -8.54 35.67 -9.41
C GLU A 218 -9.90 35.68 -8.68
N PRO A 219 -10.71 36.74 -8.87
CA PRO A 219 -12.00 36.83 -8.22
C PRO A 219 -12.91 35.70 -8.71
N PRO A 220 -13.63 35.00 -7.81
CA PRO A 220 -14.62 34.01 -8.22
C PRO A 220 -15.76 34.68 -9.00
N LEU A 221 -16.57 33.88 -9.70
CA LEU A 221 -17.81 34.35 -10.29
C LEU A 221 -18.69 35.03 -9.20
N PRO A 222 -19.45 36.08 -9.56
CA PRO A 222 -20.24 36.84 -8.60
C PRO A 222 -21.28 35.94 -7.93
N SER A 223 -21.29 35.95 -6.60
CA SER A 223 -22.20 35.19 -5.74
C SER A 223 -22.66 36.06 -4.56
N SER A 224 -23.90 35.86 -4.08
CA SER A 224 -24.49 36.60 -2.96
C SER A 224 -24.78 35.69 -1.75
N VAL A 225 -25.00 36.31 -0.59
CA VAL A 225 -25.53 35.71 0.64
C VAL A 225 -26.98 36.10 0.92
N ASP A 226 -27.58 36.96 0.09
CA ASP A 226 -28.93 37.52 0.31
C ASP A 226 -30.02 36.45 0.36
N GLY A 227 -29.82 35.33 -0.35
CA GLY A 227 -30.73 34.19 -0.36
C GLY A 227 -30.47 33.16 0.74
N CYS A 228 -29.54 33.40 1.66
CA CYS A 228 -29.22 32.45 2.72
C CYS A 228 -30.20 32.50 3.90
N PRO A 229 -30.52 31.36 4.55
CA PRO A 229 -31.39 31.36 5.71
C PRO A 229 -30.80 32.19 6.87
N PRO A 230 -31.64 32.87 7.68
CA PRO A 230 -31.21 33.83 8.70
C PRO A 230 -30.41 33.22 9.87
N ASN A 231 -30.41 31.89 10.01
CA ASN A 231 -29.57 31.20 11.00
C ASN A 231 -28.10 31.05 10.57
N PHE A 232 -27.76 31.36 9.31
CA PHE A 232 -26.40 31.29 8.79
C PHE A 232 -25.61 32.61 8.89
N THR A 233 -26.24 33.73 9.23
CA THR A 233 -25.60 35.06 9.30
C THR A 233 -24.86 35.33 10.64
N LEU A 234 -24.50 34.31 11.40
CA LEU A 234 -23.98 34.43 12.77
C LEU A 234 -22.51 34.87 12.91
N VAL A 235 -21.98 35.71 12.00
CA VAL A 235 -20.69 36.42 12.22
C VAL A 235 -20.71 37.92 11.91
N GLU A 236 -21.80 38.51 11.40
CA GLU A 236 -21.92 39.98 11.28
C GLU A 236 -23.08 40.58 12.11
N GLY A 237 -23.49 39.86 13.16
CA GLY A 237 -24.49 40.31 14.12
C GLY A 237 -24.00 41.31 15.18
N LEU A 238 -22.85 41.97 14.99
CA LEU A 238 -22.45 43.14 15.77
C LEU A 238 -22.55 44.39 14.88
N SER A 239 -23.75 45.00 14.91
CA SER A 239 -24.05 46.40 14.57
C SER A 239 -23.68 46.90 13.17
N ALA A 240 -24.35 46.38 12.13
CA ALA A 240 -24.39 47.02 10.81
C ALA A 240 -25.23 48.33 10.76
N SER A 241 -25.93 48.69 11.85
CA SER A 241 -26.70 49.95 11.94
C SER A 241 -25.96 51.11 12.61
N ALA A 242 -24.74 50.90 13.13
CA ALA A 242 -23.96 51.95 13.81
C ALA A 242 -22.72 52.43 13.02
N LEU A 243 -22.36 51.77 11.92
CA LEU A 243 -21.21 52.12 11.08
C LEU A 243 -21.59 52.77 9.73
N TYR A 244 -22.87 52.73 9.34
CA TYR A 244 -23.31 53.28 8.05
C TYR A 244 -23.47 54.82 8.07
N ASP A 245 -23.72 55.42 9.23
CA ASP A 245 -23.91 56.88 9.34
C ASP A 245 -22.60 57.69 9.52
N ASN A 246 -21.45 57.02 9.69
CA ASN A 246 -20.14 57.70 9.82
C ASN A 246 -19.21 57.49 8.61
N PHE A 247 -19.64 56.79 7.56
CA PHE A 247 -18.81 56.49 6.38
C PHE A 247 -19.19 57.25 5.11
N THR A 248 -20.15 58.16 5.19
CA THR A 248 -20.58 59.04 4.08
C THR A 248 -19.80 60.35 3.97
N SER A 249 -18.80 60.60 4.83
CA SER A 249 -17.91 61.77 4.77
C SER A 249 -16.49 61.48 4.25
N LEU A 250 -16.22 60.25 3.78
CA LEU A 250 -14.92 59.85 3.24
C LEU A 250 -15.06 59.17 1.87
N SER A 251 -15.72 59.87 0.95
CA SER A 251 -15.62 59.56 -0.48
C SER A 251 -14.41 60.27 -1.09
N LEU A 252 -13.70 59.55 -1.96
CA LEU A 252 -12.64 59.99 -2.89
C LEU A 252 -11.21 59.87 -2.37
N SER A 253 -10.78 58.63 -2.16
CA SER A 253 -9.54 58.19 -2.79
C SER A 253 -9.82 56.81 -3.37
N ASP A 254 -9.91 56.70 -4.69
CA ASP A 254 -9.78 55.40 -5.34
C ASP A 254 -8.55 54.71 -4.73
N PRO A 255 -8.64 53.44 -4.29
CA PRO A 255 -7.47 52.75 -3.78
C PRO A 255 -6.39 52.83 -4.87
N ALA A 256 -5.23 53.38 -4.52
CA ALA A 256 -4.10 53.51 -5.41
C ALA A 256 -3.94 52.18 -6.19
N PRO A 257 -3.77 52.21 -7.53
CA PRO A 257 -3.65 50.99 -8.31
C PRO A 257 -2.57 50.13 -7.69
N PRO A 258 -2.83 48.84 -7.45
CA PRO A 258 -1.92 48.01 -6.68
C PRO A 258 -0.54 48.03 -7.36
N SER A 259 0.49 48.42 -6.59
CA SER A 259 1.85 48.66 -7.09
C SER A 259 2.61 47.35 -7.24
N TYR A 260 2.11 46.43 -8.06
CA TYR A 260 2.83 45.24 -8.50
C TYR A 260 3.06 45.31 -10.02
N PRO A 261 4.17 44.73 -10.53
CA PRO A 261 4.39 44.66 -11.97
C PRO A 261 3.29 43.87 -12.68
N HIS A 262 2.73 44.42 -13.77
CA HIS A 262 1.67 43.80 -14.59
C HIS A 262 1.99 42.39 -15.13
N VAL A 263 3.27 42.00 -15.14
CA VAL A 263 3.68 40.64 -15.51
C VAL A 263 3.07 39.57 -14.59
N TYR A 264 2.71 39.95 -13.35
CA TYR A 264 2.10 39.04 -12.38
C TYR A 264 0.56 39.00 -12.43
N ASP A 265 -0.08 39.83 -13.25
CA ASP A 265 -1.54 39.80 -13.49
C ASP A 265 -1.99 38.63 -14.38
N MET A 266 -1.04 37.85 -14.89
CA MET A 266 -1.33 36.74 -15.79
C MET A 266 -2.01 35.59 -15.07
N SER A 267 -3.07 35.05 -15.69
CA SER A 267 -3.73 33.85 -15.21
C SER A 267 -2.73 32.70 -15.07
N TYR A 268 -2.88 31.91 -14.00
CA TYR A 268 -2.04 30.73 -13.74
C TYR A 268 -2.10 29.68 -14.87
N LEU A 269 -3.13 29.73 -15.71
CA LEU A 269 -3.25 28.91 -16.92
C LEU A 269 -2.22 29.26 -18.01
N MET A 270 -1.70 30.49 -18.02
CA MET A 270 -0.68 30.95 -18.98
C MET A 270 0.74 30.51 -18.61
N LEU A 271 0.97 30.02 -17.39
CA LEU A 271 2.27 29.51 -16.95
C LEU A 271 2.75 28.32 -17.80
N GLY A 272 1.82 27.46 -18.23
CA GLY A 272 2.14 26.32 -19.10
C GLY A 272 2.76 26.77 -20.43
N PRO A 273 2.05 27.55 -21.27
CA PRO A 273 2.58 28.10 -22.52
C PRO A 273 3.88 28.89 -22.37
N ILE A 274 4.01 29.69 -21.31
CA ILE A 274 5.23 30.48 -21.05
C ILE A 274 6.42 29.56 -20.77
N GLY A 275 6.25 28.58 -19.87
CA GLY A 275 7.32 27.61 -19.55
C GLY A 275 7.71 26.73 -20.73
N PHE A 276 6.76 26.38 -21.60
CA PHE A 276 7.05 25.69 -22.85
C PHE A 276 7.91 26.57 -23.76
N SER A 277 7.50 27.82 -23.97
CA SER A 277 8.15 28.74 -24.92
C SER A 277 9.57 29.08 -24.47
N SER A 278 9.77 29.39 -23.18
CA SER A 278 11.10 29.71 -22.65
C SER A 278 12.04 28.51 -22.70
N ALA A 279 11.55 27.30 -22.38
CA ALA A 279 12.32 26.07 -22.49
C ALA A 279 12.67 25.73 -23.96
N PHE A 280 11.71 25.87 -24.87
CA PHE A 280 11.89 25.55 -26.29
C PHE A 280 12.94 26.46 -26.95
N VAL A 281 12.85 27.77 -26.69
CA VAL A 281 13.83 28.75 -27.19
C VAL A 281 15.22 28.47 -26.63
N THR A 282 15.33 28.26 -25.32
CA THR A 282 16.62 27.97 -24.67
C THR A 282 17.22 26.67 -25.22
N CYS A 283 16.39 25.64 -25.43
CA CYS A 283 16.82 24.37 -25.98
C CYS A 283 17.51 24.54 -27.34
N ILE A 284 16.91 25.34 -28.23
CA ILE A 284 17.46 25.64 -29.55
C ILE A 284 18.74 26.47 -29.43
N VAL A 285 18.69 27.60 -28.73
CA VAL A 285 19.79 28.57 -28.65
C VAL A 285 21.03 27.94 -28.04
N VAL A 286 20.89 27.26 -26.90
CA VAL A 286 22.02 26.60 -26.22
C VAL A 286 22.59 25.50 -27.10
N SER A 287 21.75 24.68 -27.74
CA SER A 287 22.26 23.64 -28.64
C SER A 287 23.00 24.21 -29.84
N LEU A 288 22.58 25.34 -30.40
CA LEU A 288 23.32 26.01 -31.47
C LEU A 288 24.68 26.56 -30.99
N ILE A 289 24.72 27.18 -29.82
CA ILE A 289 25.95 27.77 -29.25
C ILE A 289 26.95 26.69 -28.84
N THR A 290 26.47 25.55 -28.32
CA THR A 290 27.30 24.43 -27.85
C THR A 290 27.67 23.44 -28.96
N GLY A 291 27.51 23.83 -30.22
CA GLY A 291 27.97 23.05 -31.38
C GLY A 291 27.03 21.94 -31.86
N GLY A 292 25.79 21.90 -31.36
CA GLY A 292 24.76 20.96 -31.77
C GLY A 292 25.04 19.51 -31.36
N TYR A 293 24.16 18.60 -31.77
CA TYR A 293 24.37 17.17 -31.66
C TYR A 293 24.92 16.62 -32.98
N PRO A 294 26.01 15.82 -32.96
CA PRO A 294 26.61 15.28 -34.17
C PRO A 294 25.62 14.33 -34.86
N LEU A 295 25.17 14.77 -36.04
CA LEU A 295 24.12 14.12 -36.82
C LEU A 295 24.55 12.74 -37.38
N ALA A 296 25.83 12.35 -37.21
CA ALA A 296 26.36 11.02 -37.55
C ALA A 296 26.15 9.99 -36.42
N LEU A 297 25.99 10.45 -35.18
CA LEU A 297 25.69 9.62 -34.00
C LEU A 297 24.20 9.60 -33.67
N LEU A 298 23.38 10.27 -34.49
CA LEU A 298 21.94 10.38 -34.29
C LEU A 298 21.25 9.09 -34.69
N ASP A 299 20.56 8.48 -33.73
CA ASP A 299 19.63 7.38 -34.01
C ASP A 299 18.41 7.94 -34.75
N GLU A 300 18.29 7.58 -36.02
CA GLU A 300 17.22 8.03 -36.91
C GLU A 300 15.83 7.60 -36.44
N THR A 301 15.73 6.57 -35.60
CA THR A 301 14.44 6.05 -35.09
C THR A 301 13.80 6.96 -34.04
N LEU A 302 14.57 7.86 -33.42
CA LEU A 302 14.11 8.79 -32.40
C LEU A 302 13.53 10.10 -32.96
N ILE A 303 13.78 10.36 -34.25
CA ILE A 303 13.33 11.58 -34.94
C ILE A 303 12.09 11.30 -35.78
N VAL A 304 11.17 12.26 -35.80
CA VAL A 304 9.96 12.13 -36.62
C VAL A 304 10.35 11.99 -38.11
N PRO A 305 9.85 10.97 -38.84
CA PRO A 305 10.31 10.67 -40.20
C PRO A 305 10.18 11.83 -41.18
N THR A 306 9.17 12.69 -41.03
CA THR A 306 8.99 13.89 -41.86
C THR A 306 10.07 14.94 -41.62
N ALA A 307 10.43 15.17 -40.36
CA ALA A 307 11.53 16.07 -39.99
C ALA A 307 12.86 15.51 -40.50
N LEU A 308 13.13 14.22 -40.30
CA LEU A 308 14.36 13.58 -40.76
C LEU A 308 14.54 13.70 -42.28
N ARG A 309 13.48 13.47 -43.08
CA ARG A 309 13.52 13.65 -44.55
C ARG A 309 13.87 15.07 -44.95
N PHE A 310 13.29 16.06 -44.27
CA PHE A 310 13.58 17.48 -44.48
C PHE A 310 15.06 17.80 -44.18
N TYR A 311 15.59 17.32 -43.06
CA TYR A 311 16.99 17.54 -42.69
C TYR A 311 17.98 16.79 -43.58
N LYS A 312 17.67 15.57 -44.03
CA LYS A 312 18.51 14.85 -45.02
C LYS A 312 18.59 15.60 -46.35
N LYS A 313 17.48 16.21 -46.78
CA LYS A 313 17.44 17.08 -47.97
C LYS A 313 18.28 18.35 -47.81
N LEU A 314 18.31 18.93 -46.60
CA LEU A 314 19.18 20.06 -46.24
C LEU A 314 20.66 19.66 -46.08
N ARG A 315 20.97 18.43 -45.64
CA ARG A 315 22.34 17.94 -45.44
C ARG A 315 23.11 17.78 -46.75
N GLY A 316 22.40 17.51 -47.85
CA GLY A 316 22.94 17.59 -49.21
C GLY A 316 23.52 18.97 -49.56
N LEU A 317 23.25 20.01 -48.74
CA LEU A 317 23.72 21.39 -48.94
C LEU A 317 24.78 21.87 -47.90
N ARG A 318 25.11 21.12 -46.83
CA ARG A 318 25.99 21.60 -45.74
C ARG A 318 26.85 20.49 -45.11
N ALA A 319 28.09 20.33 -45.57
CA ALA A 319 29.06 19.33 -45.10
C ALA A 319 30.21 19.89 -44.24
N PHE A 320 30.07 21.04 -43.54
CA PHE A 320 31.26 21.78 -43.07
C PHE A 320 31.47 22.05 -41.58
N TYR A 321 30.64 21.58 -40.64
CA TYR A 321 30.83 21.98 -39.24
C TYR A 321 30.61 20.84 -38.25
N PHE A 322 31.57 20.72 -37.32
CA PHE A 322 31.59 19.94 -36.07
C PHE A 322 32.31 18.59 -36.08
N ALA A 323 33.64 18.67 -36.03
CA ALA A 323 34.50 17.73 -35.32
C ALA A 323 35.17 18.49 -34.15
N GLY A 324 35.08 18.01 -32.91
CA GLY A 324 35.88 18.56 -31.81
C GLY A 324 35.37 18.33 -30.39
N MET A 325 36.07 17.43 -29.68
CA MET A 325 36.46 17.48 -28.26
C MET A 325 35.61 16.79 -27.16
N GLU A 326 36.29 15.84 -26.50
CA GLU A 326 35.92 15.05 -25.31
C GLU A 326 36.52 15.64 -24.00
N SER A 327 35.79 15.48 -22.87
CA SER A 327 36.26 14.97 -21.54
C SER A 327 35.62 15.67 -20.30
N PRO A 328 35.56 15.01 -19.10
CA PRO A 328 34.65 15.36 -17.99
C PRO A 328 35.32 15.59 -16.60
N VAL A 329 34.77 16.46 -15.74
CA VAL A 329 34.96 16.44 -14.26
C VAL A 329 33.75 17.06 -13.54
N GLY A 330 33.31 16.49 -12.42
CA GLY A 330 32.35 17.12 -11.49
C GLY A 330 32.58 16.67 -10.03
N PRO A 331 32.43 17.56 -9.01
CA PRO A 331 32.61 17.21 -7.61
C PRO A 331 31.32 17.22 -6.74
N ASN A 332 31.45 16.49 -5.63
CA ASN A 332 30.45 16.18 -4.60
C ASN A 332 30.18 17.34 -3.63
N TRP A 333 28.90 17.63 -3.35
CA TRP A 333 28.44 18.32 -2.14
C TRP A 333 26.98 17.92 -1.87
N MET A 334 26.71 17.12 -0.83
CA MET A 334 25.39 17.00 -0.19
C MET A 334 25.47 16.02 1.00
N ARG A 335 25.90 16.54 2.15
CA ARG A 335 25.59 15.98 3.46
C ARG A 335 25.49 17.12 4.47
N ALA A 336 24.28 17.44 4.90
CA ALA A 336 23.93 17.81 6.27
C ALA A 336 22.45 18.25 6.33
N SER A 337 21.88 18.12 7.53
CA SER A 337 20.65 18.73 8.03
C SER A 337 19.37 17.89 7.97
N LEU A 338 19.14 17.11 9.04
CA LEU A 338 17.80 16.83 9.60
C LEU A 338 17.93 16.19 10.99
N ILE A 339 18.12 17.02 12.03
CA ILE A 339 17.88 16.68 13.44
C ILE A 339 17.15 17.88 14.06
N THR A 340 16.24 17.59 15.00
CA THR A 340 15.36 18.46 15.81
C THR A 340 14.08 18.86 15.07
N TRP A 341 12.85 18.60 15.55
CA TRP A 341 12.28 18.74 16.89
C TRP A 341 11.04 17.83 17.04
N LEU A 342 10.60 17.55 18.28
CA LEU A 342 9.19 17.60 18.75
C LEU A 342 9.07 16.96 20.14
N GLU A 343 8.64 17.76 21.11
CA GLU A 343 8.35 17.37 22.50
C GLU A 343 6.87 17.71 22.79
N PRO A 344 6.04 16.78 23.28
CA PRO A 344 4.61 17.00 23.56
C PRO A 344 4.35 17.35 25.05
N PRO A 345 3.15 17.86 25.40
CA PRO A 345 2.83 18.29 26.76
C PRO A 345 2.41 17.13 27.67
N GLY A 346 2.71 17.26 28.96
CA GLY A 346 2.45 16.24 30.00
C GLY A 346 0.97 16.05 30.35
N ILE A 347 0.67 14.83 30.82
CA ILE A 347 -0.64 14.38 31.30
C ILE A 347 -1.01 15.17 32.57
N ARG A 348 -2.26 15.62 32.67
CA ARG A 348 -2.82 16.17 33.91
C ARG A 348 -2.92 15.04 34.94
N ASN A 349 -2.16 15.16 36.03
CA ASN A 349 -2.32 14.34 37.22
C ASN A 349 -3.65 14.67 37.91
N GLU A 350 -4.76 14.14 37.39
CA GLU A 350 -5.92 13.91 38.24
C GLU A 350 -5.70 12.54 38.91
N THR A 351 -5.10 12.59 40.10
CA THR A 351 -5.32 11.50 41.07
C THR A 351 -6.82 11.31 41.16
N CYS A 352 -7.33 10.08 40.97
CA CYS A 352 -8.73 9.73 41.21
C CYS A 352 -9.09 10.10 42.67
N ASP A 353 -9.42 11.37 42.93
CA ASP A 353 -9.77 11.83 44.26
C ASP A 353 -11.21 11.40 44.49
N VAL A 354 -11.40 10.50 45.45
CA VAL A 354 -12.63 9.74 45.73
C VAL A 354 -13.77 10.66 46.25
N LYS A 355 -13.62 11.98 46.14
CA LYS A 355 -14.55 12.98 46.68
C LYS A 355 -15.57 13.40 45.64
N GLY A 356 -16.49 12.48 45.32
CA GLY A 356 -17.74 12.82 44.61
C GLY A 356 -18.23 11.80 43.57
N THR A 357 -18.06 10.50 43.79
CA THR A 357 -18.42 9.48 42.78
C THR A 357 -19.92 9.36 42.56
N ARG A 358 -20.35 9.59 41.32
CA ARG A 358 -21.63 9.14 40.75
C ARG A 358 -21.70 7.60 40.83
N SER A 359 -22.84 7.04 41.21
CA SER A 359 -23.07 5.60 41.18
C SER A 359 -23.05 5.08 39.73
N PRO A 360 -22.32 3.99 39.42
CA PRO A 360 -22.28 3.44 38.07
C PRO A 360 -23.68 3.06 37.56
N THR A 361 -23.91 3.23 36.27
CA THR A 361 -25.16 2.91 35.59
C THR A 361 -25.20 1.45 35.13
N GLY A 362 -26.39 0.93 34.81
CA GLY A 362 -26.55 -0.45 34.31
C GLY A 362 -25.76 -0.75 33.02
N GLY A 363 -25.49 0.27 32.19
CA GLY A 363 -24.68 0.15 30.97
C GLY A 363 -23.21 -0.15 31.28
N GLU A 364 -22.60 0.60 32.19
CA GLU A 364 -21.19 0.41 32.61
C GLU A 364 -20.96 -0.98 33.23
N TYR A 365 -21.93 -1.51 33.99
CA TYR A 365 -21.87 -2.89 34.49
C TYR A 365 -21.93 -3.93 33.37
N ALA A 366 -22.71 -3.68 32.30
CA ALA A 366 -22.78 -4.56 31.14
C ALA A 366 -21.48 -4.54 30.33
N GLU A 367 -20.87 -3.36 30.14
CA GLU A 367 -19.56 -3.20 29.50
C GLU A 367 -18.46 -3.96 30.25
N VAL A 368 -18.38 -3.80 31.58
CA VAL A 368 -17.46 -4.55 32.43
C VAL A 368 -17.69 -6.06 32.32
N GLY A 369 -18.96 -6.49 32.32
CA GLY A 369 -19.33 -7.88 32.10
C GLY A 369 -18.79 -8.41 30.76
N ALA A 370 -18.89 -7.63 29.69
CA ALA A 370 -18.36 -7.97 28.37
C ALA A 370 -16.82 -8.02 28.33
N ILE A 371 -16.12 -7.10 29.01
CA ILE A 371 -14.65 -7.10 29.14
C ILE A 371 -14.16 -8.35 29.88
N LEU A 372 -14.77 -8.66 31.03
CA LEU A 372 -14.41 -9.81 31.85
C LEU A 372 -14.70 -11.13 31.12
N ALA A 373 -15.85 -11.25 30.47
CA ALA A 373 -16.18 -12.42 29.67
C ALA A 373 -15.16 -12.62 28.54
N LEU A 374 -14.83 -11.57 27.79
CA LEU A 374 -13.85 -11.67 26.71
C LEU A 374 -12.47 -12.09 27.21
N SER A 375 -12.02 -11.51 28.33
CA SER A 375 -10.73 -11.83 28.95
C SER A 375 -10.66 -13.27 29.42
N PHE A 376 -11.70 -13.73 30.13
CA PHE A 376 -11.83 -15.10 30.61
C PHE A 376 -11.80 -16.12 29.46
N TRP A 377 -12.63 -15.92 28.43
CA TRP A 377 -12.68 -16.83 27.29
C TRP A 377 -11.41 -16.80 26.44
N THR A 378 -10.77 -15.64 26.29
CA THR A 378 -9.48 -15.51 25.60
C THR A 378 -8.39 -16.31 26.31
N LEU A 379 -8.29 -16.20 27.63
CA LEU A 379 -7.33 -16.94 28.44
C LEU A 379 -7.55 -18.44 28.36
N ILE A 380 -8.79 -18.92 28.54
CA ILE A 380 -9.12 -20.35 28.49
C ILE A 380 -8.85 -20.92 27.10
N ALA A 381 -9.35 -20.26 26.04
CA ALA A 381 -9.21 -20.75 24.68
C ALA A 381 -7.73 -20.83 24.27
N ASN A 382 -6.95 -19.75 24.49
CA ASN A 382 -5.55 -19.70 24.08
C ASN A 382 -4.64 -20.58 24.96
N THR A 383 -4.94 -20.75 26.26
CA THR A 383 -4.19 -21.67 27.13
C THR A 383 -4.44 -23.13 26.75
N THR A 384 -5.69 -23.49 26.45
CA THR A 384 -6.05 -24.83 25.96
C THR A 384 -5.42 -25.10 24.59
N PHE A 385 -5.41 -24.08 23.72
CA PHE A 385 -4.76 -24.13 22.42
C PHE A 385 -3.25 -24.38 22.56
N LEU A 386 -2.58 -23.60 23.41
CA LEU A 386 -1.14 -23.75 23.69
C LEU A 386 -0.82 -25.11 24.30
N ALA A 387 -1.59 -25.57 25.30
CA ALA A 387 -1.41 -26.88 25.92
C ALA A 387 -1.57 -28.03 24.91
N THR A 388 -2.53 -27.90 23.98
CA THR A 388 -2.75 -28.89 22.91
C THR A 388 -1.56 -28.92 21.95
N LEU A 389 -1.02 -27.76 21.56
CA LEU A 389 0.17 -27.66 20.69
C LEU A 389 1.44 -28.23 21.34
N LEU A 390 1.59 -28.05 22.67
CA LEU A 390 2.73 -28.55 23.45
C LEU A 390 2.62 -30.05 23.77
N SER A 391 1.42 -30.64 23.68
CA SER A 391 1.23 -32.06 23.97
C SER A 391 2.03 -32.97 23.02
N GLN A 392 2.73 -33.96 23.59
CA GLN A 392 3.53 -34.92 22.81
C GLN A 392 2.69 -35.74 21.82
N LYS A 393 1.39 -35.94 22.10
CA LYS A 393 0.45 -36.68 21.25
C LYS A 393 0.11 -35.91 19.96
N HIS A 394 -0.06 -34.58 20.05
CA HIS A 394 -0.31 -33.72 18.89
C HIS A 394 0.96 -33.45 18.07
N SER A 395 2.15 -33.50 18.71
CA SER A 395 3.46 -33.33 18.06
C SER A 395 3.73 -34.29 16.89
N ARG A 396 2.99 -35.39 16.75
CA ARG A 396 3.16 -36.36 15.66
C ARG A 396 2.37 -35.99 14.40
N PHE A 397 1.37 -35.10 14.49
CA PHE A 397 0.40 -34.84 13.41
C PHE A 397 0.59 -33.49 12.72
N LEU A 398 1.25 -32.52 13.37
CA LEU A 398 1.55 -31.21 12.78
C LEU A 398 3.06 -31.07 12.53
N ASN A 399 3.43 -30.55 11.36
CA ASN A 399 4.83 -30.24 11.03
C ASN A 399 5.43 -29.31 12.09
N SER A 400 6.70 -29.53 12.43
CA SER A 400 7.34 -28.83 13.56
C SER A 400 7.42 -27.31 13.37
N GLN A 401 7.47 -26.82 12.12
CA GLN A 401 7.62 -25.40 11.77
C GLN A 401 6.41 -24.53 12.14
N PRO A 402 5.20 -24.75 11.57
CA PRO A 402 4.02 -23.90 11.84
C PRO A 402 3.55 -23.96 13.29
N ARG A 403 3.92 -25.01 14.02
CA ARG A 403 3.61 -25.15 15.44
C ARG A 403 4.26 -24.03 16.27
N PHE A 404 5.48 -23.60 15.95
CA PHE A 404 6.13 -22.49 16.67
C PHE A 404 5.40 -21.17 16.45
N LEU A 405 4.94 -20.92 15.22
CA LEU A 405 4.17 -19.73 14.89
C LEU A 405 2.79 -19.73 15.56
N LEU A 406 2.09 -20.87 15.58
CA LEU A 406 0.81 -21.01 16.28
C LEU A 406 0.96 -20.88 17.81
N ALA A 407 2.06 -21.38 18.38
CA ALA A 407 2.35 -21.21 19.80
C ALA A 407 2.68 -19.75 20.14
N SER A 408 3.43 -19.05 19.28
CA SER A 408 3.70 -17.61 19.40
C SER A 408 2.41 -16.79 19.38
N LEU A 409 1.49 -17.11 18.46
CA LEU A 409 0.17 -16.49 18.37
C LEU A 409 -0.63 -16.67 19.67
N ALA A 410 -0.69 -17.90 20.19
CA ALA A 410 -1.40 -18.23 21.41
C ALA A 410 -0.83 -17.50 22.63
N PHE A 411 0.51 -17.46 22.73
CA PHE A 411 1.19 -16.80 23.83
C PHE A 411 0.93 -15.28 23.84
N GLY A 412 1.00 -14.62 22.67
CA GLY A 412 0.66 -13.20 22.56
C GLY A 412 -0.79 -12.89 22.96
N ASN A 413 -1.74 -13.76 22.59
CA ASN A 413 -3.14 -13.60 22.96
C ASN A 413 -3.39 -13.81 24.47
N VAL A 414 -2.69 -14.76 25.11
CA VAL A 414 -2.74 -14.94 26.57
C VAL A 414 -2.21 -13.69 27.28
N ALA A 415 -1.09 -13.14 26.82
CA ALA A 415 -0.54 -11.90 27.37
C ALA A 415 -1.52 -10.73 27.23
N MET A 416 -2.16 -10.58 26.07
CA MET A 416 -3.18 -9.54 25.83
C MET A 416 -4.39 -9.70 26.77
N GLY A 417 -4.96 -10.90 26.85
CA GLY A 417 -6.13 -11.18 27.70
C GLY A 417 -5.85 -11.09 29.19
N GLY A 418 -4.61 -11.33 29.62
CA GLY A 418 -4.22 -11.24 31.03
C GLY A 418 -3.83 -9.84 31.50
N THR A 419 -3.40 -8.95 30.59
CA THR A 419 -2.87 -7.63 30.96
C THR A 419 -3.81 -6.48 30.62
N VAL A 420 -4.57 -6.55 29.53
CA VAL A 420 -5.39 -5.41 29.07
C VAL A 420 -6.78 -5.42 29.68
N GLY A 421 -7.46 -6.57 29.61
CA GLY A 421 -8.84 -6.68 30.08
C GLY A 421 -9.04 -6.40 31.58
N PRO A 422 -8.26 -7.03 32.48
CA PRO A 422 -8.40 -6.80 33.92
C PRO A 422 -8.11 -5.35 34.36
N LEU A 423 -7.20 -4.66 33.68
CA LEU A 423 -6.84 -3.27 33.98
C LEU A 423 -7.90 -2.26 33.50
N ALA A 424 -8.75 -2.61 32.54
CA ALA A 424 -9.82 -1.75 32.05
C ALA A 424 -11.07 -1.73 32.96
N VAL A 425 -11.22 -2.70 33.89
CA VAL A 425 -12.42 -2.85 34.73
C VAL A 425 -12.69 -1.61 35.59
N TYR A 426 -11.68 -1.12 36.31
CA TYR A 426 -11.86 0.04 37.19
C TYR A 426 -12.08 1.34 36.40
N PRO A 427 -11.27 1.66 35.37
CA PRO A 427 -11.51 2.84 34.53
C PRO A 427 -12.88 2.86 33.86
N THR A 428 -13.42 1.70 33.45
CA THR A 428 -14.77 1.63 32.84
C THR A 428 -15.88 2.01 33.84
N LEU A 429 -15.70 1.70 35.13
CA LEU A 429 -16.71 2.01 36.15
C LEU A 429 -16.65 3.45 36.68
N TYR A 430 -15.47 4.05 36.69
CA TYR A 430 -15.22 5.31 37.40
C TYR A 430 -14.66 6.43 36.52
N GLY A 431 -14.39 6.17 35.23
CA GLY A 431 -13.91 7.17 34.28
C GLY A 431 -12.49 7.69 34.56
N CYS A 432 -11.71 7.02 35.39
CA CYS A 432 -10.38 7.49 35.81
C CYS A 432 -9.36 6.34 35.91
N TRP A 433 -8.07 6.68 35.82
CA TRP A 433 -6.97 5.71 35.86
C TRP A 433 -6.26 5.64 37.22
N PRO A 434 -6.48 4.59 38.05
CA PRO A 434 -5.97 4.55 39.43
C PRO A 434 -4.56 3.96 39.56
N PHE A 435 -4.01 3.34 38.50
CA PHE A 435 -2.80 2.52 38.60
C PHE A 435 -1.48 3.30 38.42
N GLY A 436 -1.56 4.62 38.28
CA GLY A 436 -0.41 5.48 38.05
C GLY A 436 0.12 5.47 36.62
N GLU A 437 1.01 6.43 36.35
CA GLU A 437 1.56 6.74 35.03
C GLU A 437 2.35 5.57 34.42
N VAL A 438 3.16 4.87 35.22
CA VAL A 438 3.98 3.74 34.76
C VAL A 438 3.10 2.60 34.24
N VAL A 439 2.02 2.25 34.95
CA VAL A 439 1.14 1.16 34.54
C VAL A 439 0.35 1.55 33.28
N CYS A 440 -0.03 2.82 33.14
CA CYS A 440 -0.66 3.34 31.92
C CYS A 440 0.28 3.22 30.71
N CYS A 441 1.54 3.64 30.87
CA CYS A 441 2.58 3.53 29.86
C CYS A 441 2.82 2.06 29.45
N VAL A 442 2.93 1.15 30.43
CA VAL A 442 3.10 -0.29 30.18
C VAL A 442 1.89 -0.87 29.43
N GLN A 443 0.66 -0.49 29.81
CA GLN A 443 -0.54 -0.94 29.11
C GLN A 443 -0.56 -0.46 27.65
N ALA A 444 -0.31 0.82 27.41
CA ALA A 444 -0.27 1.38 26.06
C ALA A 444 0.76 0.68 25.17
N LEU A 445 1.96 0.41 25.72
CA LEU A 445 3.01 -0.36 25.05
C LEU A 445 2.56 -1.78 24.72
N LEU A 446 1.96 -2.49 25.68
CA LEU A 446 1.51 -3.88 25.49
C LEU A 446 0.38 -3.98 24.46
N VAL A 447 -0.62 -3.09 24.53
CA VAL A 447 -1.73 -3.03 23.56
C VAL A 447 -1.18 -2.89 22.14
N GLY A 448 -0.24 -1.97 21.92
CA GLY A 448 0.39 -1.77 20.61
C GLY A 448 1.27 -2.95 20.17
N ALA A 449 2.23 -3.33 21.00
CA ALA A 449 3.23 -4.34 20.66
C ALA A 449 2.62 -5.72 20.43
N LEU A 450 1.68 -6.16 21.27
CA LEU A 450 1.04 -7.47 21.14
C LEU A 450 0.08 -7.53 19.95
N SER A 451 -0.61 -6.44 19.63
CA SER A 451 -1.45 -6.34 18.42
C SER A 451 -0.60 -6.45 17.16
N GLN A 452 0.52 -5.72 17.10
CA GLN A 452 1.46 -5.80 15.98
C GLN A 452 2.09 -7.19 15.86
N GLN A 453 2.45 -7.80 17.00
CA GLN A 453 3.02 -9.15 17.03
C GLN A 453 2.04 -10.20 16.50
N ASN A 454 0.75 -10.07 16.83
CA ASN A 454 -0.31 -10.93 16.32
C ASN A 454 -0.42 -10.81 14.79
N ALA A 455 -0.49 -9.59 14.27
CA ALA A 455 -0.51 -9.33 12.82
C ALA A 455 0.73 -9.89 12.10
N ALA A 456 1.93 -9.66 12.64
CA ALA A 456 3.19 -10.19 12.09
C ALA A 456 3.21 -11.73 12.08
N THR A 457 2.68 -12.37 13.13
CA THR A 457 2.58 -13.83 13.22
C THR A 457 1.60 -14.40 12.18
N LEU A 458 0.49 -13.73 11.91
CA LEU A 458 -0.45 -14.12 10.84
C LEU A 458 0.18 -14.02 9.44
N ILE A 459 0.96 -12.97 9.18
CA ILE A 459 1.75 -12.85 7.94
C ILE A 459 2.75 -14.02 7.82
N ALA A 460 3.49 -14.31 8.90
CA ALA A 460 4.44 -15.40 8.93
C ALA A 460 3.78 -16.76 8.67
N LEU A 461 2.59 -17.01 9.23
CA LEU A 461 1.79 -18.21 8.96
C LEU A 461 1.34 -18.30 7.49
N ALA A 462 0.91 -17.19 6.90
CA ALA A 462 0.51 -17.16 5.49
C ALA A 462 1.72 -17.39 4.56
N PHE A 463 2.87 -16.83 4.90
CA PHE A 463 4.11 -17.02 4.15
C PHE A 463 4.67 -18.45 4.29
N ASP A 464 4.57 -19.06 5.47
CA ASP A 464 4.85 -20.49 5.71
C ASP A 464 4.03 -21.38 4.77
N ARG A 465 2.71 -21.15 4.70
CA ARG A 465 1.82 -21.90 3.80
C ARG A 465 2.16 -21.67 2.34
N PHE A 466 2.43 -20.42 1.97
CA PHE A 466 2.84 -20.04 0.63
C PHE A 466 4.08 -20.82 0.19
N LEU A 467 5.16 -20.79 0.98
CA LEU A 467 6.40 -21.49 0.67
C LEU A 467 6.22 -23.00 0.65
N CYS A 468 5.51 -23.57 1.63
CA CYS A 468 5.27 -25.01 1.73
C CYS A 468 4.57 -25.57 0.47
N ILE A 469 3.59 -24.83 -0.09
CA ILE A 469 2.74 -25.33 -1.19
C ILE A 469 3.30 -24.97 -2.57
N LEU A 470 3.88 -23.76 -2.73
CA LEU A 470 4.40 -23.28 -4.01
C LEU A 470 5.87 -23.68 -4.22
N HIS A 471 6.68 -23.70 -3.17
CA HIS A 471 8.13 -23.85 -3.26
C HIS A 471 8.69 -24.83 -2.21
N PRO A 472 8.30 -26.13 -2.25
CA PRO A 472 8.64 -27.11 -1.22
C PRO A 472 10.16 -27.30 -0.99
N VAL A 473 10.97 -27.24 -2.05
CA VAL A 473 12.44 -27.36 -1.95
C VAL A 473 13.04 -26.17 -1.18
N LYS A 474 12.55 -24.95 -1.45
CA LYS A 474 12.99 -23.74 -0.74
C LYS A 474 12.47 -23.72 0.69
N TYR A 475 11.25 -24.21 0.92
CA TYR A 475 10.63 -24.31 2.24
C TYR A 475 11.50 -25.09 3.23
N HIS A 476 11.99 -26.27 2.85
CA HIS A 476 12.84 -27.07 3.74
C HIS A 476 14.20 -26.44 4.06
N ARG A 477 14.75 -25.61 3.16
CA ARG A 477 16.00 -24.86 3.39
C ARG A 477 15.77 -23.61 4.25
N LEU A 478 14.72 -22.84 3.97
CA LEU A 478 14.42 -21.56 4.63
C LEU A 478 13.71 -21.73 5.97
N LEU A 479 12.61 -22.47 6.01
CA LEU A 479 11.84 -22.73 7.22
C LEU A 479 12.28 -24.07 7.84
N SER A 480 13.50 -24.09 8.35
CA SER A 480 13.95 -25.15 9.26
C SER A 480 13.38 -24.92 10.68
N ARG A 481 13.55 -25.87 11.60
CA ARG A 481 13.17 -25.67 13.02
C ARG A 481 13.89 -24.45 13.63
N LYS A 482 15.19 -24.31 13.38
CA LYS A 482 15.99 -23.15 13.82
C LYS A 482 15.51 -21.87 13.14
N GLY A 483 15.23 -21.91 11.83
CA GLY A 483 14.69 -20.77 11.08
C GLY A 483 13.33 -20.29 11.59
N SER A 484 12.45 -21.22 11.99
CA SER A 484 11.14 -20.89 12.56
C SER A 484 11.27 -20.20 13.92
N LEU A 485 12.22 -20.62 14.76
CA LEU A 485 12.51 -19.96 16.03
C LEU A 485 13.07 -18.56 15.82
N VAL A 486 14.04 -18.40 14.90
CA VAL A 486 14.59 -17.08 14.53
C VAL A 486 13.50 -16.16 14.02
N LEU A 487 12.58 -16.67 13.18
CA LEU A 487 11.44 -15.90 12.67
C LEU A 487 10.55 -15.41 13.81
N VAL A 488 10.14 -16.31 14.73
CA VAL A 488 9.36 -15.93 15.93
C VAL A 488 10.09 -14.85 16.73
N CYS A 489 11.34 -15.10 17.14
CA CYS A 489 12.11 -14.14 17.93
C CYS A 489 12.23 -12.78 17.23
N SER A 490 12.47 -12.76 15.91
CA SER A 490 12.57 -11.53 15.14
C SER A 490 11.26 -10.73 15.12
N THR A 491 10.10 -11.40 15.00
CA THR A 491 8.79 -10.72 15.04
C THR A 491 8.55 -10.06 16.40
N TRP A 492 8.86 -10.76 17.50
CA TRP A 492 8.71 -10.24 18.86
C TRP A 492 9.60 -9.02 19.09
N ILE A 493 10.90 -9.14 18.77
CA ILE A 493 11.86 -8.05 18.93
C ILE A 493 11.42 -6.85 18.12
N LEU A 494 11.08 -7.01 16.84
CA LEU A 494 10.66 -5.89 15.98
C LEU A 494 9.39 -5.21 16.50
N SER A 495 8.41 -5.97 16.98
CA SER A 495 7.14 -5.42 17.48
C SER A 495 7.34 -4.64 18.78
N PHE A 496 8.12 -5.16 19.72
CA PHE A 496 8.42 -4.46 20.97
C PHE A 496 9.34 -3.27 20.76
N THR A 497 10.41 -3.41 19.95
CA THR A 497 11.31 -2.28 19.64
C THR A 497 10.57 -1.11 19.00
N LEU A 498 9.63 -1.39 18.09
CA LEU A 498 8.82 -0.35 17.46
C LEU A 498 8.00 0.44 18.49
N TYR A 499 7.26 -0.25 19.37
CA TYR A 499 6.39 0.42 20.34
C TYR A 499 7.15 0.98 21.55
N VAL A 500 8.27 0.39 21.94
CA VAL A 500 9.20 1.00 22.91
C VAL A 500 9.72 2.34 22.39
N GLY A 501 10.17 2.39 21.13
CA GLY A 501 10.66 3.62 20.51
C GLY A 501 9.58 4.66 20.24
N PHE A 502 8.31 4.26 20.24
CA PHE A 502 7.16 5.15 20.04
C PHE A 502 6.57 5.67 21.36
N VAL A 503 6.41 4.78 22.34
CA VAL A 503 5.68 5.07 23.59
C VAL A 503 6.57 5.70 24.66
N LEU A 504 7.83 5.28 24.79
CA LEU A 504 8.72 5.79 25.84
C LEU A 504 9.19 7.24 25.64
N PRO A 505 9.53 7.70 24.41
CA PRO A 505 9.96 9.08 24.24
C PRO A 505 8.81 10.08 24.43
N GLY A 506 9.02 11.09 25.29
CA GLY A 506 8.11 12.22 25.43
C GLY A 506 6.68 11.86 25.89
N ASN A 507 6.49 10.82 26.70
CA ASN A 507 5.16 10.37 27.14
C ASN A 507 4.18 10.10 25.97
N GLY A 508 4.59 9.23 25.04
CA GLY A 508 3.83 8.81 23.86
C GLY A 508 2.63 7.89 24.13
N TYR A 509 1.91 8.09 25.23
CA TYR A 509 0.70 7.35 25.61
C TYR A 509 -0.34 8.29 26.22
N VAL A 510 -1.61 7.90 26.13
CA VAL A 510 -2.73 8.68 26.65
C VAL A 510 -3.77 7.74 27.27
N PHE A 511 -4.35 8.16 28.39
CA PHE A 511 -5.54 7.52 28.93
C PHE A 511 -6.77 8.13 28.27
N ARG A 512 -7.61 7.29 27.67
CA ARG A 512 -8.93 7.69 27.15
C ARG A 512 -9.98 7.21 28.13
N ASP A 513 -10.73 8.15 28.70
CA ASP A 513 -11.83 7.94 29.64
C ASP A 513 -13.14 7.55 28.94
N GLU A 514 -13.30 7.90 27.66
CA GLU A 514 -14.44 7.47 26.85
C GLU A 514 -14.23 6.12 26.11
N GLY A 515 -15.31 5.34 25.97
CA GLY A 515 -15.30 4.06 25.25
C GLY A 515 -14.76 2.90 26.09
N PHE A 516 -13.77 2.15 25.58
CA PHE A 516 -13.18 0.99 26.28
C PHE A 516 -12.30 1.36 27.51
N ALA A 517 -12.23 2.65 27.88
CA ALA A 517 -11.58 3.18 29.08
C ALA A 517 -10.18 2.57 29.36
N MET A 518 -9.22 2.80 28.46
CA MET A 518 -7.89 2.18 28.55
C MET A 518 -6.78 3.13 28.09
N CYS A 519 -5.55 2.89 28.56
CA CYS A 519 -4.36 3.56 28.05
C CYS A 519 -3.96 3.03 26.67
N GLU A 520 -3.81 3.95 25.71
CA GLU A 520 -3.42 3.67 24.33
C GLU A 520 -2.21 4.51 23.89
N PRO A 521 -1.46 4.09 22.85
CA PRO A 521 -0.39 4.90 22.28
C PRO A 521 -0.91 6.26 21.81
N PHE A 522 -0.24 7.33 22.21
CA PHE A 522 -0.64 8.70 21.86
C PHE A 522 -0.05 9.11 20.52
N TYR A 523 -0.89 9.66 19.65
CA TYR A 523 -0.48 10.20 18.37
C TYR A 523 -0.62 11.72 18.39
N ALA A 524 0.51 12.43 18.34
CA ALA A 524 0.56 13.89 18.46
C ALA A 524 -0.23 14.65 17.38
N THR A 525 -0.51 14.01 16.24
CA THR A 525 -1.33 14.58 15.17
C THR A 525 -2.28 13.53 14.61
N ASN A 526 -3.46 13.95 14.14
CA ASN A 526 -4.40 13.08 13.41
C ASN A 526 -3.74 12.39 12.21
N SER A 527 -2.74 13.04 11.63
CA SER A 527 -1.89 12.51 10.55
C SER A 527 -1.09 11.28 10.97
N LEU A 528 -0.47 11.34 12.14
CA LEU A 528 0.31 10.23 12.70
C LEU A 528 -0.62 9.09 13.14
N SER A 529 -1.78 9.42 13.72
CA SER A 529 -2.81 8.43 14.06
C SER A 529 -3.29 7.68 12.81
N LEU A 530 -3.64 8.42 11.74
CA LEU A 530 -4.04 7.85 10.46
C LEU A 530 -2.94 6.99 9.85
N LEU A 531 -1.69 7.47 9.85
CA LEU A 531 -0.54 6.72 9.34
C LEU A 531 -0.33 5.41 10.12
N ALA A 532 -0.39 5.45 11.44
CA ALA A 532 -0.23 4.26 12.28
C ALA A 532 -1.36 3.24 12.04
N ALA A 533 -2.62 3.69 11.97
CA ALA A 533 -3.76 2.83 11.64
C ALA A 533 -3.61 2.19 10.25
N CYS A 534 -3.16 2.95 9.25
CA CYS A 534 -2.91 2.45 7.90
C CYS A 534 -1.77 1.43 7.85
N LEU A 535 -0.64 1.72 8.52
CA LEU A 535 0.53 0.84 8.58
C LEU A 535 0.26 -0.44 9.37
N PHE A 536 -0.63 -0.40 10.35
CA PHE A 536 -1.07 -1.58 11.09
C PHE A 536 -1.98 -2.48 10.24
N TYR A 537 -2.90 -1.91 9.45
CA TYR A 537 -3.94 -2.70 8.78
C TYR A 537 -3.59 -3.12 7.34
N PHE A 538 -3.10 -2.21 6.50
CA PHE A 538 -2.92 -2.49 5.08
C PHE A 538 -1.78 -3.48 4.76
N PRO A 539 -0.57 -3.38 5.34
CA PRO A 539 0.49 -4.33 5.03
C PRO A 539 0.14 -5.79 5.40
N PRO A 540 -0.44 -6.10 6.59
CA PRO A 540 -0.89 -7.45 6.88
C PRO A 540 -1.98 -7.94 5.94
N THR A 541 -3.03 -7.15 5.70
CA THR A 541 -4.12 -7.56 4.80
C THR A 541 -3.61 -7.85 3.38
N MET A 542 -2.79 -6.98 2.81
CA MET A 542 -2.18 -7.19 1.48
C MET A 542 -1.33 -8.46 1.43
N ALA A 543 -0.49 -8.70 2.44
CA ALA A 543 0.35 -9.90 2.50
C ALA A 543 -0.51 -11.19 2.62
N LEU A 544 -1.56 -11.16 3.44
CA LEU A 544 -2.49 -12.28 3.60
C LEU A 544 -3.23 -12.59 2.30
N PHE A 545 -3.79 -11.58 1.63
CA PHE A 545 -4.46 -11.74 0.33
C PHE A 545 -3.53 -12.28 -0.74
N TYR A 546 -2.31 -11.75 -0.83
CA TYR A 546 -1.31 -12.22 -1.80
C TYR A 546 -0.92 -13.68 -1.56
N CYS A 547 -0.57 -14.04 -0.32
CA CYS A 547 -0.10 -15.39 0.01
C CYS A 547 -1.20 -16.43 -0.20
N TYR A 548 -2.38 -16.25 0.40
CA TYR A 548 -3.46 -17.21 0.27
C TYR A 548 -4.08 -17.22 -1.12
N GLY A 549 -4.21 -16.05 -1.77
CA GLY A 549 -4.63 -15.96 -3.16
C GLY A 549 -3.76 -16.81 -4.08
N SER A 550 -2.44 -16.70 -3.94
CA SER A 550 -1.48 -17.51 -4.71
C SER A 550 -1.62 -19.02 -4.42
N VAL A 551 -1.82 -19.41 -3.15
CA VAL A 551 -2.03 -20.81 -2.74
C VAL A 551 -3.30 -21.38 -3.38
N PHE A 552 -4.41 -20.65 -3.33
CA PHE A 552 -5.70 -21.13 -3.86
C PHE A 552 -5.72 -21.15 -5.39
N GLN A 553 -5.11 -20.18 -6.06
CA GLN A 553 -4.94 -20.17 -7.51
C GLN A 553 -4.19 -21.42 -7.99
N LEU A 554 -3.05 -21.73 -7.35
CA LEU A 554 -2.27 -22.91 -7.70
C LEU A 554 -3.04 -24.22 -7.44
N ALA A 555 -3.81 -24.28 -6.35
CA ALA A 555 -4.68 -25.42 -6.09
C ALA A 555 -5.70 -25.62 -7.21
N HIS A 556 -6.37 -24.55 -7.65
CA HIS A 556 -7.36 -24.59 -8.73
C HIS A 556 -6.76 -25.09 -10.05
N VAL A 557 -5.59 -24.56 -10.45
CA VAL A 557 -4.88 -25.00 -11.66
C VAL A 557 -4.50 -26.48 -11.60
N ARG A 558 -4.03 -26.95 -10.44
CA ARG A 558 -3.63 -28.36 -10.25
C ARG A 558 -4.83 -29.31 -10.26
N PHE A 559 -5.97 -28.92 -9.69
CA PHE A 559 -7.20 -29.71 -9.77
C PHE A 559 -7.68 -29.88 -11.23
N LYS A 560 -7.56 -28.84 -12.05
CA LYS A 560 -7.90 -28.90 -13.48
C LYS A 560 -6.99 -29.88 -14.24
N LYS A 561 -5.68 -29.89 -13.95
CA LYS A 561 -4.71 -30.79 -14.59
C LYS A 561 -4.90 -32.26 -14.19
N ILE A 562 -5.25 -32.54 -12.92
CA ILE A 562 -5.56 -33.90 -12.45
C ILE A 562 -6.82 -34.44 -13.13
N ARG A 563 -7.87 -33.62 -13.31
CA ARG A 563 -9.11 -34.04 -13.98
C ARG A 563 -8.89 -34.41 -15.45
N CYS A 564 -8.01 -33.69 -16.15
CA CYS A 564 -7.60 -34.02 -17.53
C CYS A 564 -6.67 -35.24 -17.60
N SER A 565 -5.77 -35.42 -16.62
CA SER A 565 -4.83 -36.55 -16.62
C SER A 565 -5.46 -37.86 -16.13
N SER A 566 -6.47 -37.80 -15.27
CA SER A 566 -7.21 -38.97 -14.78
C SER A 566 -8.15 -39.55 -15.84
N ALA A 567 -8.43 -38.80 -16.91
CA ALA A 567 -9.11 -39.32 -18.10
C ALA A 567 -8.16 -40.08 -19.05
N ALA A 568 -6.85 -40.09 -18.79
CA ALA A 568 -5.83 -40.48 -19.77
C ALA A 568 -4.86 -41.61 -19.34
N LYS A 569 -5.02 -42.27 -18.18
CA LYS A 569 -4.08 -43.35 -17.78
C LYS A 569 -4.73 -44.62 -17.23
N SER A 570 -4.47 -45.70 -17.99
CA SER A 570 -4.58 -47.13 -17.65
C SER A 570 -3.46 -47.58 -16.69
N GLU A 571 -3.65 -48.75 -16.10
CA GLU A 571 -3.04 -49.27 -14.87
C GLU A 571 -1.53 -49.52 -14.92
N THR A 572 -0.82 -49.15 -13.84
CA THR A 572 0.50 -49.70 -13.49
C THR A 572 0.58 -49.91 -11.99
N PHE A 573 0.88 -51.14 -11.55
CA PHE A 573 0.54 -51.66 -10.22
C PHE A 573 1.60 -51.39 -9.11
N GLY A 574 2.80 -50.92 -9.44
CA GLY A 574 3.89 -50.69 -8.46
C GLY A 574 3.99 -49.27 -7.86
N GLY A 575 3.57 -48.23 -8.58
CA GLY A 575 3.68 -46.82 -8.15
C GLY A 575 2.50 -46.30 -7.30
N ARG A 576 1.43 -47.11 -7.16
CA ARG A 576 0.17 -46.71 -6.51
C ARG A 576 0.33 -46.32 -5.04
N SER A 577 1.31 -46.84 -4.30
CA SER A 577 1.47 -46.56 -2.86
C SER A 577 2.10 -45.19 -2.58
N LEU A 578 3.21 -44.86 -3.28
CA LEU A 578 3.91 -43.58 -3.12
C LEU A 578 3.08 -42.40 -3.66
N GLU A 579 2.39 -42.59 -4.79
CA GLU A 579 1.49 -41.57 -5.34
C GLU A 579 0.32 -41.27 -4.41
N LYS A 580 -0.29 -42.30 -3.79
CA LYS A 580 -1.32 -42.14 -2.77
C LYS A 580 -0.81 -41.36 -1.54
N LEU A 581 0.41 -41.63 -1.08
CA LEU A 581 1.05 -40.91 0.03
C LEU A 581 1.29 -39.42 -0.30
N VAL A 582 1.82 -39.11 -1.49
CA VAL A 582 2.06 -37.74 -1.95
C VAL A 582 0.75 -36.95 -2.10
N ILE A 583 -0.30 -37.59 -2.64
CA ILE A 583 -1.63 -36.98 -2.78
C ILE A 583 -2.26 -36.72 -1.39
N ALA A 584 -2.13 -37.65 -0.45
CA ALA A 584 -2.62 -37.50 0.91
C ALA A 584 -1.92 -36.33 1.65
N GLU A 585 -0.60 -36.21 1.52
CA GLU A 585 0.18 -35.10 2.07
C GLU A 585 -0.26 -33.75 1.51
N ARG A 586 -0.46 -33.66 0.20
CA ARG A 586 -0.94 -32.44 -0.45
C ARG A 586 -2.34 -32.03 0.04
N ARG A 587 -3.25 -32.99 0.20
CA ARG A 587 -4.60 -32.73 0.73
C ARG A 587 -4.53 -32.21 2.17
N ARG A 588 -3.65 -32.77 3.01
CA ARG A 588 -3.40 -32.27 4.37
C ARG A 588 -2.88 -30.83 4.38
N ASN A 589 -1.87 -30.53 3.57
CA ASN A 589 -1.31 -29.17 3.48
C ASN A 589 -2.33 -28.15 2.98
N MET A 590 -3.19 -28.52 2.02
CA MET A 590 -4.29 -27.68 1.55
C MET A 590 -5.39 -27.48 2.61
N ALA A 591 -5.76 -28.50 3.37
CA ALA A 591 -6.72 -28.37 4.47
C ALA A 591 -6.20 -27.47 5.60
N SER A 592 -4.91 -27.57 5.91
CA SER A 592 -4.23 -26.67 6.85
C SER A 592 -4.21 -25.23 6.35
N ALA A 593 -3.86 -24.99 5.07
CA ALA A 593 -3.88 -23.67 4.47
C ALA A 593 -5.29 -23.04 4.47
N ARG A 594 -6.35 -23.83 4.22
CA ARG A 594 -7.74 -23.36 4.34
C ARG A 594 -8.09 -22.89 5.75
N SER A 595 -7.70 -23.66 6.76
CA SER A 595 -7.97 -23.32 8.16
C SER A 595 -7.26 -22.01 8.54
N LEU A 596 -5.98 -21.86 8.18
CA LEU A 596 -5.21 -20.64 8.45
C LEU A 596 -5.71 -19.42 7.66
N ALA A 597 -6.20 -19.62 6.43
CA ALA A 597 -6.86 -18.56 5.66
C ALA A 597 -8.15 -18.10 6.34
N SER A 598 -8.97 -19.00 6.88
CA SER A 598 -10.18 -18.64 7.63
C SER A 598 -9.86 -17.82 8.89
N VAL A 599 -8.81 -18.19 9.63
CA VAL A 599 -8.31 -17.39 10.77
C VAL A 599 -7.92 -15.98 10.33
N SER A 600 -7.23 -15.88 9.20
CA SER A 600 -6.78 -14.60 8.64
C SER A 600 -7.94 -13.71 8.18
N VAL A 601 -9.02 -14.31 7.64
CA VAL A 601 -10.26 -13.58 7.30
C VAL A 601 -10.95 -13.07 8.55
N ALA A 602 -10.99 -13.86 9.63
CA ALA A 602 -11.56 -13.42 10.90
C ALA A 602 -10.82 -12.20 11.47
N PHE A 603 -9.48 -12.20 11.43
CA PHE A 603 -8.66 -11.02 11.77
C PHE A 603 -9.08 -9.79 10.98
N ILE A 604 -9.21 -9.91 9.66
CA ILE A 604 -9.60 -8.78 8.79
C ILE A 604 -10.98 -8.25 9.19
N LEU A 605 -11.98 -9.12 9.31
CA LEU A 605 -13.37 -8.72 9.61
C LEU A 605 -13.50 -8.03 10.97
N VAL A 606 -12.77 -8.52 11.98
CA VAL A 606 -12.88 -8.05 13.36
C VAL A 606 -12.08 -6.75 13.59
N VAL A 607 -10.98 -6.55 12.86
CA VAL A 607 -10.13 -5.35 13.00
C VAL A 607 -10.59 -4.19 12.10
N THR A 608 -11.23 -4.48 10.96
CA THR A 608 -11.67 -3.45 9.99
C THR A 608 -12.50 -2.32 10.63
N PRO A 609 -13.50 -2.60 11.50
CA PRO A 609 -14.32 -1.53 12.08
C PRO A 609 -13.50 -0.55 12.93
N TRP A 610 -12.51 -1.04 13.67
CA TRP A 610 -11.62 -0.19 14.46
C TRP A 610 -10.70 0.64 13.57
N THR A 611 -10.16 0.06 12.50
CA THR A 611 -9.39 0.84 11.52
C THR A 611 -10.26 1.91 10.86
N LEU A 612 -11.51 1.58 10.52
CA LEU A 612 -12.45 2.53 9.93
C LEU A 612 -12.79 3.66 10.91
N LYS A 613 -13.04 3.36 12.19
CA LYS A 613 -13.17 4.36 13.26
C LYS A 613 -11.95 5.31 13.25
N GLN A 614 -10.73 4.77 13.32
CA GLN A 614 -9.52 5.60 13.40
C GLN A 614 -9.36 6.50 12.17
N VAL A 615 -9.70 6.01 10.98
CA VAL A 615 -9.71 6.81 9.75
C VAL A 615 -10.76 7.91 9.82
N ILE A 616 -11.99 7.59 10.22
CA ILE A 616 -13.09 8.57 10.32
C ILE A 616 -12.74 9.66 11.33
N VAL A 617 -12.34 9.30 12.56
CA VAL A 617 -11.98 10.25 13.61
C VAL A 617 -10.80 11.13 13.15
N SER A 618 -9.78 10.54 12.54
CA SER A 618 -8.61 11.30 12.06
C SER A 618 -8.93 12.25 10.91
N CYS A 619 -9.84 11.87 10.01
CA CYS A 619 -10.20 12.66 8.82
C CYS A 619 -11.28 13.72 9.08
N THR A 620 -12.23 13.43 9.98
CA THR A 620 -13.41 14.29 10.21
C THR A 620 -13.31 15.08 11.52
N GLY A 621 -12.49 14.62 12.48
CA GLY A 621 -12.44 15.18 13.83
C GLY A 621 -13.71 14.90 14.66
N ILE A 622 -14.64 14.07 14.15
CA ILE A 622 -15.88 13.72 14.84
C ILE A 622 -15.57 12.65 15.90
N GLU A 623 -15.93 12.92 17.14
CA GLU A 623 -15.91 11.95 18.24
C GLU A 623 -17.13 11.03 18.13
N LEU A 624 -16.90 9.72 18.22
CA LEU A 624 -17.99 8.74 18.19
C LEU A 624 -18.67 8.69 19.56
N PRO A 625 -19.98 8.38 19.63
CA PRO A 625 -20.63 8.06 20.89
C PRO A 625 -19.86 6.95 21.64
N SER A 626 -19.73 7.09 22.97
CA SER A 626 -18.97 6.17 23.84
C SER A 626 -19.32 4.70 23.62
N GLU A 627 -20.61 4.38 23.51
CA GLU A 627 -21.15 3.03 23.26
C GLU A 627 -20.63 2.42 21.95
N LEU A 628 -20.55 3.24 20.89
CA LEU A 628 -20.09 2.80 19.58
C LEU A 628 -18.56 2.66 19.55
N ASP A 629 -17.85 3.55 20.25
CA ASP A 629 -16.41 3.41 20.45
C ASP A 629 -16.09 2.11 21.21
N PHE A 630 -16.77 1.88 22.34
CA PHE A 630 -16.65 0.65 23.13
C PHE A 630 -16.87 -0.58 22.25
N ALA A 631 -17.98 -0.65 21.51
CA ALA A 631 -18.32 -1.81 20.69
C ALA A 631 -17.26 -2.09 19.60
N VAL A 632 -16.77 -1.05 18.92
CA VAL A 632 -15.78 -1.18 17.86
C VAL A 632 -14.41 -1.61 18.41
N THR A 633 -14.00 -1.04 19.55
CA THR A 633 -12.73 -1.36 20.21
C THR A 633 -12.78 -2.76 20.84
N TRP A 634 -13.88 -3.12 21.50
CA TRP A 634 -14.14 -4.46 22.02
C TRP A 634 -14.09 -5.50 20.90
N LEU A 635 -14.71 -5.21 19.75
CA LEU A 635 -14.68 -6.10 18.60
C LEU A 635 -13.23 -6.33 18.18
N ALA A 636 -12.43 -5.30 17.95
CA ALA A 636 -11.02 -5.45 17.57
C ALA A 636 -10.20 -6.27 18.58
N LEU A 637 -10.38 -6.04 19.89
CA LEU A 637 -9.70 -6.79 20.94
C LEU A 637 -10.13 -8.27 20.98
N SER A 638 -11.38 -8.57 20.58
CA SER A 638 -11.90 -9.94 20.51
C SER A 638 -11.20 -10.83 19.47
N ASN A 639 -10.40 -10.24 18.57
CA ASN A 639 -9.58 -10.98 17.60
C ASN A 639 -8.73 -12.09 18.26
N SER A 640 -8.18 -11.84 19.45
CA SER A 640 -7.38 -12.79 20.22
C SER A 640 -8.17 -14.06 20.60
N PHE A 641 -9.48 -13.95 20.76
CA PHE A 641 -10.39 -15.07 20.98
C PHE A 641 -10.74 -15.78 19.67
N TRP A 642 -11.17 -15.02 18.65
CA TRP A 642 -11.61 -15.56 17.36
C TRP A 642 -10.53 -16.35 16.63
N ASN A 643 -9.26 -15.95 16.77
CA ASN A 643 -8.12 -16.66 16.17
C ASN A 643 -8.09 -18.15 16.53
N VAL A 644 -8.36 -18.50 17.79
CA VAL A 644 -8.36 -19.89 18.27
C VAL A 644 -9.65 -20.60 17.89
N ILE A 645 -10.80 -19.93 18.07
CA ILE A 645 -12.11 -20.53 17.80
C ILE A 645 -12.25 -20.89 16.32
N VAL A 646 -11.93 -19.96 15.42
CA VAL A 646 -11.99 -20.20 13.98
C VAL A 646 -11.01 -21.29 13.57
N PHE A 647 -9.81 -21.31 14.15
CA PHE A 647 -8.86 -22.39 13.92
C PHE A 647 -9.43 -23.75 14.37
N ALA A 648 -10.01 -23.83 15.56
CA ALA A 648 -10.57 -25.07 16.11
C ALA A 648 -11.78 -25.58 15.31
N LEU A 649 -12.62 -24.67 14.79
CA LEU A 649 -13.78 -25.02 13.96
C LEU A 649 -13.37 -25.55 12.59
N THR A 650 -12.32 -24.97 12.01
CA THR A 650 -11.86 -25.30 10.64
C THR A 650 -10.89 -26.49 10.60
N SER A 651 -10.14 -26.73 11.68
CA SER A 651 -9.16 -27.83 11.76
C SER A 651 -9.70 -29.06 12.51
N ARG A 652 -10.26 -30.01 11.76
CA ARG A 652 -10.73 -31.31 12.29
C ARG A 652 -9.72 -32.07 13.18
N PRO A 653 -8.42 -32.23 12.82
CA PRO A 653 -7.48 -32.98 13.65
C PRO A 653 -7.19 -32.27 14.99
N PHE A 654 -7.22 -30.94 15.01
CA PHE A 654 -7.06 -30.19 16.26
C PHE A 654 -8.25 -30.44 17.19
N ARG A 655 -9.49 -30.34 16.67
CA ARG A 655 -10.72 -30.53 17.44
C ARG A 655 -10.79 -31.89 18.13
N GLN A 656 -10.43 -32.96 17.42
CA GLN A 656 -10.43 -34.33 17.97
C GLN A 656 -9.44 -34.52 19.13
N HIS A 657 -8.31 -33.82 19.11
CA HIS A 657 -7.31 -33.92 20.17
C HIS A 657 -7.57 -32.97 21.33
N ALA A 658 -8.07 -31.77 21.06
CA ALA A 658 -8.53 -30.85 22.09
C ALA A 658 -9.68 -31.47 22.91
N SER A 659 -10.64 -32.14 22.24
CA SER A 659 -11.72 -32.85 22.93
C SER A 659 -11.21 -34.02 23.76
N GLN A 660 -10.21 -34.78 23.29
CA GLN A 660 -9.57 -35.84 24.08
C GLN A 660 -8.84 -35.31 25.31
N LEU A 661 -8.16 -34.16 25.21
CA LEU A 661 -7.46 -33.55 26.35
C LEU A 661 -8.45 -33.06 27.42
N LEU A 662 -9.58 -32.49 26.98
CA LEU A 662 -10.68 -32.08 27.84
C LEU A 662 -11.40 -33.30 28.45
N CYS A 663 -11.67 -34.35 27.66
CA CYS A 663 -12.28 -35.60 28.14
C CYS A 663 -11.36 -36.39 29.08
N LEU A 664 -10.05 -36.48 28.83
CA LEU A 664 -9.12 -37.24 29.69
C LEU A 664 -8.94 -36.61 31.07
N LYS A 665 -9.09 -35.27 31.21
CA LYS A 665 -9.10 -34.62 32.52
C LYS A 665 -10.43 -34.79 33.28
N ILE A 666 -11.54 -34.96 32.57
CA ILE A 666 -12.88 -35.13 33.15
C ILE A 666 -13.17 -36.62 33.45
N CYS A 667 -12.93 -37.53 32.49
CA CYS A 667 -13.05 -38.98 32.67
C CYS A 667 -11.91 -39.59 33.50
N GLY A 668 -10.71 -39.00 33.52
CA GLY A 668 -9.60 -39.51 34.33
C GLY A 668 -9.88 -39.50 35.84
N ARG A 669 -10.74 -38.58 36.31
CA ARG A 669 -11.22 -38.57 37.71
C ARG A 669 -12.27 -39.65 38.00
N LEU A 670 -13.10 -39.99 37.02
CA LEU A 670 -14.11 -41.06 37.17
C LEU A 670 -13.51 -42.45 37.00
N GLN A 671 -12.49 -42.59 36.15
CA GLN A 671 -11.87 -43.88 35.86
C GLN A 671 -10.83 -44.30 36.92
N GLN A 672 -10.22 -43.35 37.66
CA GLN A 672 -9.42 -43.66 38.85
C GLN A 672 -10.27 -44.17 40.03
N GLN A 673 -11.55 -43.79 40.09
CA GLN A 673 -12.48 -44.26 41.11
C GLN A 673 -13.08 -45.64 40.78
N SER A 674 -13.04 -46.05 39.51
CA SER A 674 -13.50 -47.36 39.03
C SER A 674 -12.36 -48.40 38.92
N ARG A 675 -11.08 -47.99 38.94
CA ARG A 675 -9.92 -48.89 38.78
C ARG A 675 -9.35 -49.45 40.08
N SER A 676 -9.92 -49.11 41.23
CA SER A 676 -9.60 -49.77 42.51
C SER A 676 -10.46 -51.01 42.80
N GLY A 677 -11.25 -51.49 41.82
CA GLY A 677 -12.22 -52.57 42.02
C GLY A 677 -12.05 -53.83 41.17
N GLU A 678 -11.30 -53.81 40.06
CA GLU A 678 -11.27 -54.95 39.13
C GLU A 678 -9.88 -55.09 38.48
N GLU A 679 -8.95 -55.71 39.21
CA GLU A 679 -7.74 -56.34 38.64
C GLU A 679 -7.75 -57.83 39.00
N GLU A 680 -8.51 -58.63 38.25
CA GLU A 680 -8.30 -60.08 38.16
C GLU A 680 -8.95 -60.60 36.86
N GLY A 681 -8.14 -61.05 35.89
CA GLY A 681 -8.67 -61.78 34.72
C GLY A 681 -8.03 -61.50 33.37
N ASP A 682 -7.01 -62.32 33.07
CA ASP A 682 -6.89 -63.09 31.82
C ASP A 682 -6.25 -62.52 30.53
N ARG A 683 -5.64 -63.48 29.81
CA ARG A 683 -4.67 -63.39 28.71
C ARG A 683 -5.33 -63.41 27.31
N ASP A 684 -4.45 -63.21 26.30
CA ASP A 684 -4.44 -63.78 24.94
C ASP A 684 -4.65 -62.85 23.70
N GLY A 685 -3.67 -62.90 22.77
CA GLY A 685 -3.89 -63.08 21.32
C GLY A 685 -3.82 -61.91 20.30
N GLU A 686 -2.61 -61.67 19.72
CA GLU A 686 -2.24 -61.32 18.30
C GLU A 686 -2.95 -60.22 17.43
N PRO A 687 -2.40 -59.78 16.26
CA PRO A 687 -1.04 -59.31 15.96
C PRO A 687 -1.02 -57.90 15.30
N SER A 688 0.07 -57.14 15.50
CA SER A 688 0.23 -55.77 14.96
C SER A 688 0.98 -55.74 13.62
N SER A 689 0.34 -55.24 12.55
CA SER A 689 1.01 -54.81 11.32
C SER A 689 1.60 -53.40 11.51
N SER A 690 2.92 -53.30 11.64
CA SER A 690 3.65 -52.04 11.86
C SER A 690 4.00 -51.33 10.54
N LEU A 691 3.62 -50.04 10.43
CA LEU A 691 4.15 -49.13 9.42
C LEU A 691 5.62 -48.77 9.70
N PRO A 692 6.47 -48.55 8.68
CA PRO A 692 7.88 -48.24 8.88
C PRO A 692 8.11 -46.81 9.38
N SER A 693 9.20 -46.63 10.12
CA SER A 693 9.52 -45.39 10.83
C SER A 693 10.09 -44.29 9.91
N PRO A 694 9.99 -43.00 10.28
CA PRO A 694 10.46 -41.87 9.47
C PRO A 694 11.96 -41.90 9.12
N ARG A 695 12.78 -42.64 9.86
CA ARG A 695 14.22 -42.78 9.62
C ARG A 695 14.55 -43.66 8.40
N GLN A 696 13.66 -44.58 8.01
CA GLN A 696 13.83 -45.39 6.81
C GLN A 696 13.53 -44.60 5.52
N MET A 697 12.72 -43.54 5.62
CA MET A 697 12.34 -42.68 4.49
C MET A 697 13.45 -41.68 4.10
N GLU A 698 14.29 -41.28 5.06
CA GLU A 698 15.42 -40.38 4.84
C GLU A 698 16.58 -41.08 4.12
N LYS A 699 16.82 -42.37 4.42
CA LYS A 699 17.84 -43.19 3.73
C LYS A 699 17.52 -43.39 2.24
N LEU A 700 16.25 -43.62 1.91
CA LEU A 700 15.80 -43.83 0.53
C LEU A 700 15.93 -42.58 -0.36
N HIS A 701 15.84 -41.39 0.22
CA HIS A 701 15.94 -40.12 -0.52
C HIS A 701 17.40 -39.79 -0.91
N VAL A 702 18.35 -40.27 -0.11
CA VAL A 702 19.80 -40.13 -0.36
C VAL A 702 20.26 -41.07 -1.47
N ASP A 703 19.72 -42.30 -1.54
CA ASP A 703 20.11 -43.28 -2.57
C ASP A 703 19.59 -42.92 -3.97
N LEU A 704 18.41 -42.29 -4.08
CA LEU A 704 17.85 -41.78 -5.36
C LEU A 704 18.62 -40.57 -5.92
N SER A 705 19.41 -39.88 -5.10
CA SER A 705 20.21 -38.73 -5.53
C SER A 705 21.49 -39.13 -6.27
N ARG A 706 21.94 -40.39 -6.10
CA ARG A 706 23.19 -40.92 -6.68
C ARG A 706 23.04 -41.51 -8.08
N GLN A 707 21.83 -41.70 -8.59
CA GLN A 707 21.59 -42.33 -9.90
C GLN A 707 21.34 -41.34 -11.07
N SER A 708 21.37 -40.03 -10.85
CA SER A 708 21.07 -39.04 -11.92
C SER A 708 22.28 -38.32 -12.53
N SER A 709 23.52 -38.72 -12.21
CA SER A 709 24.72 -38.09 -12.76
C SER A 709 25.37 -38.93 -13.86
N SER A 710 24.91 -38.78 -15.10
CA SER A 710 25.73 -39.10 -16.28
C SER A 710 25.28 -38.32 -17.54
N GLN A 711 26.15 -37.38 -17.97
CA GLN A 711 26.40 -36.84 -19.33
C GLN A 711 25.46 -35.78 -19.96
N PRO A 712 25.94 -34.97 -20.94
CA PRO A 712 27.18 -34.17 -20.97
C PRO A 712 26.93 -32.70 -21.44
N ASP A 713 27.97 -31.88 -21.38
CA ASP A 713 28.02 -30.44 -21.66
C ASP A 713 27.66 -30.03 -23.11
N LEU A 714 26.95 -28.90 -23.24
CA LEU A 714 26.82 -28.10 -24.47
C LEU A 714 26.52 -26.64 -24.06
N GLU A 715 27.58 -25.84 -23.98
CA GLU A 715 27.53 -24.37 -23.86
C GLU A 715 27.14 -23.72 -25.21
N ASP A 716 26.73 -22.44 -25.12
CA ASP A 716 26.33 -21.49 -26.18
C ASP A 716 24.88 -21.51 -26.71
N SER A 717 23.99 -20.75 -26.03
CA SER A 717 22.96 -19.88 -26.68
C SER A 717 22.09 -19.05 -25.69
N GLU A 718 22.53 -18.80 -24.45
CA GLU A 718 21.63 -18.32 -23.38
C GLU A 718 21.48 -16.79 -23.21
N TRP A 719 22.03 -15.96 -24.12
CA TRP A 719 22.12 -14.51 -23.88
C TRP A 719 21.02 -13.65 -24.54
N THR A 720 20.26 -14.15 -25.52
CA THR A 720 19.27 -13.34 -26.26
C THR A 720 17.83 -13.47 -25.74
N ARG A 721 17.54 -14.38 -24.80
CA ARG A 721 16.18 -14.66 -24.30
C ARG A 721 15.82 -13.91 -22.99
N HIS A 722 16.73 -13.11 -22.44
CA HIS A 722 16.55 -12.45 -21.13
C HIS A 722 15.83 -11.08 -21.21
N GLY A 723 15.93 -10.34 -22.33
CA GLY A 723 15.33 -9.00 -22.46
C GLY A 723 13.79 -9.00 -22.55
N GLU A 724 13.22 -9.93 -23.32
CA GLU A 724 11.75 -10.05 -23.46
C GLU A 724 11.08 -10.63 -22.20
N ARG A 725 11.79 -11.49 -21.45
CA ARG A 725 11.35 -11.97 -20.13
C ARG A 725 11.41 -10.89 -19.07
N PHE A 726 12.36 -9.95 -19.16
CA PHE A 726 12.57 -8.91 -18.16
C PHE A 726 11.36 -7.98 -18.01
N TRP A 727 10.80 -7.51 -19.13
CA TRP A 727 9.59 -6.67 -19.12
C TRP A 727 8.31 -7.48 -18.94
N GLY A 728 8.23 -8.66 -19.57
CA GLY A 728 7.08 -9.56 -19.43
C GLY A 728 6.81 -9.99 -17.98
N GLN A 729 7.86 -10.27 -17.20
CA GLN A 729 7.72 -10.71 -15.80
C GLN A 729 7.44 -9.58 -14.82
N ILE A 730 7.88 -8.35 -15.11
CA ILE A 730 7.52 -7.16 -14.32
C ILE A 730 6.03 -6.83 -14.55
N LEU A 731 5.56 -6.94 -15.78
CA LEU A 731 4.16 -6.71 -16.15
C LEU A 731 3.23 -7.84 -15.67
N GLU A 732 3.63 -9.10 -15.77
CA GLU A 732 2.88 -10.25 -15.20
C GLU A 732 2.63 -10.10 -13.68
N ARG A 733 3.49 -9.38 -12.96
CA ARG A 733 3.36 -9.16 -11.51
C ARG A 733 2.52 -7.94 -11.14
N THR A 734 2.07 -7.15 -12.11
CA THR A 734 1.40 -5.85 -11.86
C THR A 734 -0.04 -5.78 -12.39
N VAL A 735 -0.52 -6.76 -13.17
CA VAL A 735 -1.87 -6.69 -13.79
C VAL A 735 -2.93 -7.54 -13.06
N SER A 736 -4.14 -6.99 -12.93
CA SER A 736 -5.36 -7.63 -12.44
C SER A 736 -5.68 -8.98 -13.13
N CYS A 737 -6.26 -9.90 -12.35
CA CYS A 737 -6.57 -11.29 -12.66
C CYS A 737 -7.33 -11.52 -13.99
N ALA A 738 -8.08 -10.52 -14.47
CA ALA A 738 -8.82 -10.55 -15.73
C ALA A 738 -7.89 -10.62 -16.98
N SER A 739 -6.68 -10.06 -16.90
CA SER A 739 -5.75 -10.02 -18.05
C SER A 739 -4.95 -11.33 -18.22
N LEU A 740 -4.78 -12.09 -17.13
CA LEU A 740 -4.11 -13.39 -17.12
C LEU A 740 -4.94 -14.47 -17.84
N GLN A 741 -6.27 -14.38 -17.77
CA GLN A 741 -7.17 -15.30 -18.47
C GLN A 741 -7.18 -15.09 -19.99
N ALA A 742 -6.90 -13.87 -20.45
CA ALA A 742 -6.77 -13.59 -21.88
C ALA A 742 -5.42 -14.04 -22.46
N LEU A 743 -4.35 -14.15 -21.65
CA LEU A 743 -3.01 -14.63 -22.09
C LEU A 743 -2.97 -16.14 -22.27
N THR A 744 -3.57 -16.87 -21.34
CA THR A 744 -3.58 -18.34 -21.36
C THR A 744 -4.46 -18.96 -22.46
N ARG A 745 -5.31 -18.16 -23.11
CA ARG A 745 -6.16 -18.60 -24.23
C ARG A 745 -5.42 -18.55 -25.57
N ASP A 746 -4.48 -17.61 -25.74
CA ASP A 746 -3.73 -17.35 -26.99
C ASP A 746 -2.58 -18.37 -27.19
N ASP A 747 -1.99 -18.87 -26.10
CA ASP A 747 -0.94 -19.91 -26.13
C ASP A 747 -1.43 -21.29 -26.58
N ARG A 748 -2.75 -21.51 -26.61
CA ARG A 748 -3.34 -22.77 -27.12
C ARG A 748 -3.56 -22.78 -28.63
N GLU A 749 -3.52 -21.62 -29.30
CA GLU A 749 -3.88 -21.48 -30.71
C GLU A 749 -2.67 -21.37 -31.66
N ARG A 750 -1.42 -21.39 -31.16
CA ARG A 750 -0.19 -21.17 -31.95
C ARG A 750 0.74 -22.39 -32.14
N GLN A 751 0.22 -23.54 -32.54
CA GLN A 751 1.03 -24.53 -33.28
C GLN A 751 0.47 -24.68 -34.69
N PRO A 752 1.30 -24.48 -35.74
CA PRO A 752 1.88 -25.67 -36.38
C PRO A 752 3.29 -25.52 -37.03
N THR A 753 3.96 -26.69 -37.11
CA THR A 753 4.85 -27.26 -38.15
C THR A 753 6.22 -26.67 -38.53
N ASN A 754 7.21 -27.58 -38.47
CA ASN A 754 8.59 -27.59 -38.96
C ASN A 754 8.87 -26.88 -40.30
N THR A 755 9.90 -26.02 -40.35
CA THR A 755 10.91 -26.00 -41.42
C THR A 755 12.17 -25.23 -40.99
N VAL A 756 13.34 -25.80 -41.31
CA VAL A 756 14.70 -25.31 -41.01
C VAL A 756 15.22 -24.50 -42.19
N ILE A 757 15.58 -23.23 -42.00
CA ILE A 757 16.57 -22.49 -42.83
C ILE A 757 17.26 -21.45 -41.92
N GLY A 758 18.59 -21.49 -41.81
CA GLY A 758 19.40 -20.49 -41.10
C GLY A 758 20.29 -19.67 -42.04
N PRO A 759 20.79 -18.51 -41.59
CA PRO A 759 22.17 -18.11 -41.90
C PRO A 759 22.94 -17.47 -40.72
N ARG A 760 24.24 -17.31 -40.96
CA ARG A 760 25.40 -17.17 -40.05
C ARG A 760 25.55 -15.80 -39.39
N PHE A 761 26.20 -15.83 -38.21
CA PHE A 761 26.74 -14.70 -37.45
C PHE A 761 28.03 -14.13 -38.08
N ILE A 762 28.16 -12.79 -38.12
CA ILE A 762 29.46 -12.10 -38.14
C ILE A 762 29.43 -11.01 -37.05
N GLN A 763 30.53 -10.95 -36.30
CA GLN A 763 30.77 -10.20 -35.06
C GLN A 763 30.62 -8.67 -35.21
N ASN A 764 29.72 -8.06 -34.42
CA ASN A 764 29.94 -6.87 -33.56
C ASN A 764 28.59 -6.30 -33.08
N GLY A 765 28.40 -6.17 -31.77
CA GLY A 765 27.10 -6.02 -31.12
C GLY A 765 26.32 -4.73 -31.45
N CYS A 766 25.13 -4.89 -32.02
CA CYS A 766 23.92 -4.06 -31.90
C CYS A 766 22.73 -4.86 -32.49
N TRP A 767 21.53 -4.73 -31.93
CA TRP A 767 20.33 -5.36 -32.48
C TRP A 767 19.71 -4.46 -33.56
N GLU A 768 19.72 -4.90 -34.81
CA GLU A 768 18.90 -4.36 -35.91
C GLU A 768 17.50 -4.99 -35.89
N MET A 769 16.45 -4.18 -36.11
CA MET A 769 15.13 -4.64 -36.53
C MET A 769 15.01 -4.48 -38.04
N THR A 770 14.70 -5.56 -38.77
CA THR A 770 14.14 -5.48 -40.13
C THR A 770 12.84 -6.29 -40.22
N CYS A 771 11.82 -5.60 -40.75
CA CYS A 771 10.45 -5.96 -41.18
C CYS A 771 9.77 -7.24 -40.67
#